data_AF-A0ABD3T5M9-F1
#
_entry.id   AF-A0ABD3T5M9-F1
#
_cell.length_a   1.000
_cell.length_b   1.000
_cell.length_c   1.000
_cell.angle_alpha   90.00
_cell.angle_beta   90.00
_cell.angle_gamma   90.00
#
_symmetry.space_group_name_H-M   'P 1'
#
loop_
_entity.id
_entity.type
_entity.pdbx_description
1 polymer ?
#
loop_
_entity_poly.entity_id
_entity_poly.type
_entity_poly.pdbx_seq_one_letter_code
_entity_poly.pdbx_strand_id
1 'polypeptide(L)'
;MNVRHIMDCKILVCLGMMCLLLFTRSEAWSGQVCTTRRIEYWTERYCSSWFLWWCTYESERQQSRVVTDFICCPGWNESSTQQCDVPICNPSCEPRGTCVAPNRCNCSQGYTGESTACTTLKCSHLIPCFPGTCMYNATSADTCECDTGFSGTGQDACLIMNKDKGMPLIIRSTVTLAHIKRTDNSNVFSFLMDGTTDHNDTFWINQKDFNYVMFEFNSLYEPPRLSYRPIYIHDAGFGIVGGQIFVNVSKIPRSGRTIRDVAFTKQYNCSGLSDTDPNKDIAKCIIHEEQFYTNLEDGDWFAVEFTARSGGFRHVLQPNFSWFTQIYRGQTYQKVVEFKFDFEVPKHCSEENITETCTPGDFPLRIENEFTKLPIHITWGGWTDTTSGMKSYHLEIFKLYVNLYGNLTEISPLNPIHSADINHTQSSNYSYVYTPSESGMYSVLLQATDKANNSKIARRLVLYDPNSTISVNVEDNVTLYVSSAARETGYMWQSAKQGTKTECTVQWTNHFYNNFISDGKLLNKVNAYPSQFENIEREGILKTKKFVYPGFDDNEGERTVEEKPNKNGIVHFEVNILYPNDINEPANGWRVNGLSDRYTFSVVPKDGKPAFIWVRAHDVLGNVKDDNTIVYFDSTPPVLSNNSTFARNQKGTYNHTSRLTFDAWDADSGVYKIEFRLIRNDNYQIIYNNSASVSVQNISCNSRECYCVLEKCFIFAQILDLDNCWFMMAKEDIDKVNVTVEVTVYNQALLETKLSVNVDTIHGLRGLEKYSGPVNIRSTERNVNSVRLEWDLPETESCYGRTDIVILLYMHDGSTKVYTNNRNTRFVEMIGLLASHEYIVVFSLGFEGHTFGNVSYSFRTTDEDISAVIGGSVGGAVAGLVIIVLVIIAMVCYRRYKSPKRELRMASSGSGIIHESSFNNEMCKNNQAMNHTTNNNKNSLKNDHKGCKNNFWE
;
A
#
# COMPACT_ATOMS: atom_id res chain seq x y z
N MET A 1 37.50 23.48 -79.55
CA MET A 1 36.11 23.99 -79.53
C MET A 1 36.20 25.45 -79.13
N ASN A 2 36.05 26.38 -80.08
CA ASN A 2 34.79 26.95 -80.57
C ASN A 2 34.10 27.90 -79.57
N VAL A 3 33.61 29.11 -79.93
CA VAL A 3 33.91 30.05 -81.04
C VAL A 3 33.04 31.31 -80.86
N ARG A 4 33.54 32.52 -81.24
CA ARG A 4 32.76 33.75 -81.60
C ARG A 4 31.98 34.49 -80.45
N HIS A 5 31.66 35.80 -80.51
CA HIS A 5 31.89 36.88 -81.50
C HIS A 5 31.56 38.31 -80.96
N ILE A 6 31.87 39.35 -81.76
CA ILE A 6 31.07 40.60 -82.01
C ILE A 6 31.10 41.71 -80.91
N MET A 7 31.19 43.04 -81.17
CA MET A 7 31.18 43.86 -82.42
C MET A 7 31.88 45.25 -82.24
N ASP A 8 32.43 45.81 -83.34
CA ASP A 8 32.37 47.19 -83.88
C ASP A 8 32.62 48.50 -83.05
N CYS A 9 33.01 49.67 -83.60
CA CYS A 9 33.69 50.10 -84.87
C CYS A 9 33.90 51.66 -84.88
N LYS A 10 34.71 52.20 -85.84
CA LYS A 10 34.74 53.60 -86.39
C LYS A 10 35.58 54.72 -85.69
N ILE A 11 36.15 55.78 -86.33
CA ILE A 11 36.48 56.17 -87.76
C ILE A 11 37.48 57.37 -87.84
N LEU A 12 38.32 57.40 -88.91
CA LEU A 12 39.03 58.48 -89.68
C LEU A 12 39.51 59.88 -89.13
N VAL A 13 40.76 60.20 -89.52
CA VAL A 13 41.29 61.39 -90.30
C VAL A 13 41.31 62.82 -89.70
N CYS A 14 42.51 63.44 -89.73
CA CYS A 14 42.72 64.75 -90.38
C CYS A 14 44.21 65.04 -90.72
N LEU A 15 44.45 65.83 -91.77
CA LEU A 15 45.76 66.10 -92.39
C LEU A 15 46.18 67.58 -92.23
N GLY A 16 47.46 67.83 -91.98
CA GLY A 16 48.20 68.99 -92.52
C GLY A 16 48.42 70.21 -91.62
N MET A 17 49.68 70.43 -91.21
CA MET A 17 50.43 71.68 -91.47
C MET A 17 51.91 71.59 -91.00
N MET A 18 52.74 72.46 -91.60
CA MET A 18 54.14 72.80 -91.29
C MET A 18 55.29 71.84 -91.68
N CYS A 19 55.92 72.22 -92.81
CA CYS A 19 57.29 71.91 -93.18
C CYS A 19 58.35 72.49 -92.21
N LEU A 20 59.61 72.12 -92.48
CA LEU A 20 60.87 72.78 -92.07
C LEU A 20 61.33 72.59 -90.62
N LEU A 21 61.81 71.38 -90.29
CA LEU A 21 63.02 71.17 -89.48
C LEU A 21 63.63 69.77 -89.74
N LEU A 22 64.28 69.57 -90.89
CA LEU A 22 65.20 68.43 -91.08
C LEU A 22 66.56 68.74 -90.44
N PHE A 23 66.62 68.69 -89.11
CA PHE A 23 67.89 68.58 -88.41
C PHE A 23 68.45 67.16 -88.60
N THR A 24 69.68 67.06 -89.10
CA THR A 24 70.47 65.84 -89.02
C THR A 24 70.67 65.48 -87.54
N ARG A 25 70.02 64.41 -87.07
CA ARG A 25 70.37 63.82 -85.77
C ARG A 25 71.74 63.15 -85.92
N SER A 26 72.76 63.74 -85.29
CA SER A 26 73.90 62.95 -84.83
C SER A 26 73.41 62.07 -83.68
N GLU A 27 73.48 60.75 -83.83
CA GLU A 27 73.26 59.84 -82.71
C GLU A 27 74.31 60.11 -81.63
N ALA A 28 73.85 60.25 -80.39
CA ALA A 28 74.69 60.54 -79.24
C ALA A 28 74.72 59.31 -78.34
N TRP A 29 75.92 58.87 -77.98
CA TRP A 29 76.14 57.74 -77.08
C TRP A 29 75.43 57.92 -75.74
N SER A 30 74.89 56.84 -75.20
CA SER A 30 74.09 56.83 -73.97
C SER A 30 74.62 55.80 -72.95
N GLY A 31 74.46 56.08 -71.65
CA GLY A 31 74.94 55.22 -70.57
C GLY A 31 76.33 55.60 -70.03
N GLN A 32 77.09 54.61 -69.58
CA GLN A 32 78.43 54.80 -69.00
C GLN A 32 79.50 54.85 -70.10
N VAL A 33 79.62 56.02 -70.73
CA VAL A 33 80.45 56.26 -71.92
C VAL A 33 81.76 56.96 -71.57
N CYS A 34 82.87 56.43 -72.07
CA CYS A 34 84.23 56.93 -71.95
C CYS A 34 84.78 57.32 -73.34
N THR A 35 85.87 58.10 -73.38
CA THR A 35 86.48 58.55 -74.66
C THR A 35 87.95 58.20 -74.76
N THR A 36 88.40 57.84 -75.96
CA THR A 36 89.82 57.66 -76.32
C THR A 36 90.22 58.62 -77.44
N ARG A 37 91.50 58.95 -77.57
CA ARG A 37 92.01 59.92 -78.56
C ARG A 37 93.10 59.30 -79.43
N ARG A 38 93.01 59.55 -80.74
CA ARG A 38 94.03 59.18 -81.74
C ARG A 38 94.42 60.38 -82.59
N ILE A 39 95.59 60.32 -83.24
CA ILE A 39 96.11 61.41 -84.08
C ILE A 39 96.14 60.94 -85.54
N GLU A 40 95.57 61.73 -86.45
CA GLU A 40 95.58 61.50 -87.89
C GLU A 40 96.39 62.61 -88.59
N TYR A 41 97.13 62.23 -89.64
CA TYR A 41 98.05 63.10 -90.39
C TYR A 41 97.63 63.20 -91.86
N TRP A 42 97.76 64.39 -92.47
CA TRP A 42 97.55 64.59 -93.92
C TRP A 42 98.51 65.63 -94.48
N THR A 43 98.64 65.68 -95.82
CA THR A 43 99.61 66.54 -96.53
C THR A 43 98.91 67.71 -97.23
N GLU A 44 99.54 68.89 -97.23
CA GLU A 44 99.06 70.14 -97.84
C GLU A 44 100.16 70.76 -98.74
N ARG A 45 99.80 71.19 -99.96
CA ARG A 45 100.69 71.91 -100.90
C ARG A 45 100.67 73.41 -100.65
N TYR A 46 101.84 74.05 -100.73
CA TYR A 46 101.97 75.50 -100.69
C TYR A 46 103.19 76.00 -101.48
N CYS A 47 103.16 77.27 -101.89
CA CYS A 47 104.23 77.88 -102.68
C CYS A 47 105.42 78.33 -101.83
N SER A 48 106.60 77.77 -102.10
CA SER A 48 107.85 78.09 -101.40
C SER A 48 108.67 79.20 -102.05
N SER A 49 108.39 79.59 -103.31
CA SER A 49 109.01 80.74 -103.96
C SER A 49 108.10 81.41 -104.98
N TRP A 50 108.25 82.74 -105.15
CA TRP A 50 107.43 83.58 -106.02
C TRP A 50 108.31 84.58 -106.79
N PHE A 51 108.03 84.78 -108.08
CA PHE A 51 108.61 85.85 -108.90
C PHE A 51 107.52 86.52 -109.73
N LEU A 52 107.50 87.86 -109.74
CA LEU A 52 106.45 88.68 -110.38
C LEU A 52 105.02 88.14 -110.15
N TRP A 53 104.73 87.83 -108.89
CA TRP A 53 103.42 87.37 -108.38
C TRP A 53 102.97 86.00 -108.92
N TRP A 54 103.83 85.26 -109.62
CA TRP A 54 103.59 83.86 -109.98
C TRP A 54 104.47 82.95 -109.13
N CYS A 55 103.90 81.84 -108.69
CA CYS A 55 104.60 80.85 -107.89
C CYS A 55 105.58 80.08 -108.78
N THR A 56 106.87 80.17 -108.47
CA THR A 56 107.95 79.56 -109.25
C THR A 56 108.44 78.23 -108.67
N TYR A 57 108.03 77.91 -107.45
CA TYR A 57 108.32 76.62 -106.80
C TYR A 57 107.25 76.27 -105.75
N GLU A 58 106.62 75.11 -105.89
CA GLU A 58 105.72 74.52 -104.88
C GLU A 58 106.46 73.50 -104.01
N SER A 59 105.99 73.32 -102.78
CA SER A 59 106.43 72.29 -101.84
C SER A 59 105.26 71.76 -101.00
N GLU A 60 105.48 70.65 -100.30
CA GLU A 60 104.48 69.97 -99.47
C GLU A 60 104.86 70.02 -97.98
N ARG A 61 103.87 70.14 -97.09
CA ARG A 61 104.03 69.97 -95.63
C ARG A 61 102.97 69.01 -95.08
N GLN A 62 103.30 68.26 -94.03
CA GLN A 62 102.29 67.52 -93.26
C GLN A 62 101.68 68.35 -92.11
N GLN A 63 100.40 68.12 -91.88
CA GLN A 63 99.57 68.59 -90.77
C GLN A 63 99.02 67.39 -90.00
N SER A 64 98.56 67.60 -88.76
CA SER A 64 97.90 66.55 -87.98
C SER A 64 96.74 67.09 -87.13
N ARG A 65 95.79 66.22 -86.81
CA ARG A 65 94.64 66.52 -85.95
C ARG A 65 94.38 65.37 -84.99
N VAL A 66 93.99 65.71 -83.77
CA VAL A 66 93.50 64.74 -82.78
C VAL A 66 92.00 64.48 -83.02
N VAL A 67 91.63 63.21 -83.18
CA VAL A 67 90.25 62.71 -83.26
C VAL A 67 89.93 61.99 -81.94
N THR A 68 88.67 62.07 -81.49
CA THR A 68 88.21 61.43 -80.24
C THR A 68 87.14 60.40 -80.59
N ASP A 69 87.38 59.14 -80.24
CA ASP A 69 86.44 58.03 -80.38
C ASP A 69 85.75 57.76 -79.02
N PHE A 70 84.50 57.31 -79.04
CA PHE A 70 83.71 56.95 -77.84
C PHE A 70 83.68 55.42 -77.66
N ILE A 71 83.71 54.95 -76.41
CA ILE A 71 83.67 53.53 -76.01
C ILE A 71 82.93 53.39 -74.67
N CYS A 72 82.46 52.19 -74.31
CA CYS A 72 81.96 51.95 -72.95
C CYS A 72 83.07 52.03 -71.89
N CYS A 73 82.73 52.54 -70.71
CA CYS A 73 83.65 52.59 -69.59
C CYS A 73 83.98 51.19 -69.02
N PRO A 74 85.17 50.98 -68.42
CA PRO A 74 85.58 49.68 -67.89
C PRO A 74 84.54 49.07 -66.92
N GLY A 75 84.21 47.80 -67.13
CA GLY A 75 83.20 47.09 -66.35
C GLY A 75 81.77 47.20 -66.90
N TRP A 76 81.56 47.90 -68.02
CA TRP A 76 80.27 47.98 -68.73
C TRP A 76 80.42 47.51 -70.19
N ASN A 77 79.35 46.93 -70.72
CA ASN A 77 79.25 46.41 -72.08
C ASN A 77 78.04 47.02 -72.82
N GLU A 78 78.01 46.91 -74.14
CA GLU A 78 76.91 47.41 -74.97
C GLU A 78 75.68 46.47 -74.90
N SER A 79 74.49 47.02 -74.61
CA SER A 79 73.21 46.29 -74.82
C SER A 79 72.76 46.37 -76.28
N SER A 80 73.03 47.51 -76.91
CA SER A 80 72.83 47.80 -78.32
C SER A 80 73.87 48.85 -78.75
N THR A 81 74.03 49.04 -80.06
CA THR A 81 75.03 49.96 -80.62
C THR A 81 74.97 51.35 -79.98
N GLN A 82 76.08 51.78 -79.36
CA GLN A 82 76.22 53.08 -78.67
C GLN A 82 75.43 53.23 -77.34
N GLN A 83 75.00 52.12 -76.71
CA GLN A 83 74.35 52.10 -75.39
C GLN A 83 75.13 51.27 -74.37
N CYS A 84 75.76 51.93 -73.39
CA CYS A 84 76.65 51.34 -72.40
C CYS A 84 75.98 51.15 -71.03
N ASP A 85 75.14 50.13 -70.89
CA ASP A 85 74.28 49.91 -69.71
C ASP A 85 74.27 48.46 -69.17
N VAL A 86 75.02 47.53 -69.76
CA VAL A 86 75.15 46.15 -69.24
C VAL A 86 76.36 46.04 -68.31
N PRO A 87 76.20 45.80 -66.98
CA PRO A 87 77.33 45.64 -66.08
C PRO A 87 78.01 44.27 -66.24
N ILE A 88 79.34 44.24 -66.11
CA ILE A 88 80.16 43.03 -66.18
C ILE A 88 80.56 42.59 -64.76
N CYS A 89 80.28 41.34 -64.41
CA CYS A 89 80.71 40.72 -63.14
C CYS A 89 81.72 39.60 -63.42
N ASN A 90 82.86 39.62 -62.72
CA ASN A 90 83.87 38.56 -62.77
C ASN A 90 84.29 38.16 -61.33
N PRO A 91 84.04 36.92 -60.88
CA PRO A 91 83.37 35.83 -61.60
C PRO A 91 81.89 36.11 -61.89
N SER A 92 81.28 35.28 -62.75
CA SER A 92 79.87 35.43 -63.12
C SER A 92 78.93 35.17 -61.93
N CYS A 93 77.86 35.95 -61.84
CA CYS A 93 76.78 35.73 -60.88
C CYS A 93 75.90 34.52 -61.26
N GLU A 94 75.83 34.19 -62.56
CA GLU A 94 75.03 33.07 -63.06
C GLU A 94 75.67 31.71 -62.70
N PRO A 95 74.88 30.67 -62.42
CA PRO A 95 73.41 30.60 -62.51
C PRO A 95 72.68 30.93 -61.19
N ARG A 96 73.33 31.58 -60.21
CA ARG A 96 72.84 31.70 -58.82
C ARG A 96 72.53 33.15 -58.39
N GLY A 97 72.50 34.07 -59.33
CA GLY A 97 72.20 35.48 -59.15
C GLY A 97 72.37 36.26 -60.45
N THR A 98 71.99 37.54 -60.44
CA THR A 98 72.12 38.45 -61.60
C THR A 98 73.12 39.56 -61.30
N CYS A 99 73.92 39.97 -62.29
CA CYS A 99 74.84 41.12 -62.17
C CYS A 99 74.02 42.42 -62.21
N VAL A 100 74.14 43.27 -61.18
CA VAL A 100 73.37 44.53 -61.04
C VAL A 100 74.23 45.79 -61.05
N ALA A 101 75.54 45.65 -60.86
CA ALA A 101 76.55 46.67 -61.12
C ALA A 101 77.91 45.95 -61.34
N PRO A 102 78.96 46.60 -61.85
CA PRO A 102 80.24 45.95 -62.09
C PRO A 102 80.76 45.25 -60.83
N ASN A 103 81.02 43.95 -60.93
CA ASN A 103 81.39 43.07 -59.81
C ASN A 103 80.44 43.13 -58.58
N ARG A 104 79.13 43.32 -58.81
CA ARG A 104 78.08 43.27 -57.78
C ARG A 104 76.92 42.39 -58.20
N CYS A 105 76.82 41.21 -57.59
CA CYS A 105 75.74 40.26 -57.77
C CYS A 105 74.53 40.53 -56.86
N ASN A 106 73.33 40.25 -57.36
CA ASN A 106 72.11 40.06 -56.59
C ASN A 106 71.76 38.56 -56.58
N CYS A 107 71.91 37.89 -55.43
CA CYS A 107 71.80 36.43 -55.37
C CYS A 107 70.35 35.93 -55.32
N SER A 108 70.10 34.80 -55.98
CA SER A 108 68.82 34.10 -55.96
C SER A 108 68.46 33.60 -54.55
N GLN A 109 67.17 33.41 -54.30
CA GLN A 109 66.64 32.95 -53.01
C GLN A 109 67.27 31.59 -52.63
N GLY A 110 67.86 31.51 -51.43
CA GLY A 110 68.66 30.35 -50.98
C GLY A 110 70.18 30.53 -51.07
N TYR A 111 70.70 31.63 -51.61
CA TYR A 111 72.15 31.87 -51.73
C TYR A 111 72.61 33.22 -51.15
N THR A 112 73.90 33.29 -50.81
CA THR A 112 74.67 34.44 -50.31
C THR A 112 76.10 34.42 -50.85
N GLY A 113 76.83 35.50 -50.60
CA GLY A 113 78.26 35.62 -50.84
C GLY A 113 78.68 37.08 -50.76
N GLU A 114 79.99 37.33 -50.74
CA GLU A 114 80.50 38.68 -51.02
C GLU A 114 80.14 39.09 -52.45
N SER A 115 80.17 40.40 -52.73
CA SER A 115 79.57 41.02 -53.91
C SER A 115 80.00 40.44 -55.26
N THR A 116 81.09 39.68 -55.30
CA THR A 116 81.66 39.04 -56.49
C THR A 116 81.13 37.64 -56.80
N ALA A 117 80.53 36.88 -55.86
CA ALA A 117 80.07 35.50 -56.16
C ALA A 117 79.03 34.92 -55.18
N CYS A 118 77.88 34.45 -55.70
CA CYS A 118 76.80 33.80 -54.92
C CYS A 118 77.12 32.32 -54.60
N THR A 119 78.05 32.10 -53.65
CA THR A 119 78.65 30.78 -53.35
C THR A 119 78.17 30.12 -52.08
N THR A 120 77.82 30.88 -51.03
CA THR A 120 77.31 30.36 -49.77
C THR A 120 75.81 30.01 -49.89
N LEU A 121 75.40 28.92 -49.25
CA LEU A 121 74.00 28.51 -49.19
C LEU A 121 73.36 29.12 -47.94
N LYS A 122 72.33 29.97 -48.10
CA LYS A 122 71.38 30.20 -47.01
C LYS A 122 70.64 28.88 -46.75
N CYS A 123 70.30 28.59 -45.49
CA CYS A 123 69.69 27.35 -45.00
C CYS A 123 68.98 26.50 -46.08
N SER A 124 69.55 25.33 -46.37
CA SER A 124 69.20 24.47 -47.51
C SER A 124 68.91 23.04 -47.04
N HIS A 125 68.91 22.06 -47.94
CA HIS A 125 68.72 20.64 -47.63
C HIS A 125 69.71 20.07 -46.58
N LEU A 126 70.84 20.74 -46.35
CA LEU A 126 71.81 20.38 -45.30
C LEU A 126 71.38 20.81 -43.89
N ILE A 127 70.58 21.89 -43.79
CA ILE A 127 70.06 22.47 -42.55
C ILE A 127 68.62 22.98 -42.84
N PRO A 128 67.61 22.09 -42.86
CA PRO A 128 66.26 22.46 -43.28
C PRO A 128 65.50 23.11 -42.11
N CYS A 129 65.06 24.35 -42.26
CA CYS A 129 64.47 25.13 -41.15
C CYS A 129 62.94 25.01 -40.98
N PHE A 130 62.26 24.15 -41.73
CA PHE A 130 60.79 24.11 -41.73
C PHE A 130 60.21 23.17 -40.64
N PRO A 131 59.26 23.61 -39.78
CA PRO A 131 58.60 24.91 -39.77
C PRO A 131 59.43 25.96 -39.00
N GLY A 132 59.65 27.10 -39.64
CA GLY A 132 60.54 28.16 -39.18
C GLY A 132 61.15 28.95 -40.32
N THR A 133 61.94 29.96 -39.96
CA THR A 133 62.67 30.82 -40.90
C THR A 133 64.17 30.61 -40.79
N CYS A 134 64.89 30.92 -41.87
CA CYS A 134 66.34 30.93 -41.89
C CYS A 134 66.85 32.30 -41.43
N MET A 135 67.56 32.36 -40.30
CA MET A 135 68.24 33.58 -39.87
C MET A 135 69.59 33.72 -40.57
N TYR A 136 69.88 34.91 -41.08
CA TYR A 136 71.20 35.25 -41.61
C TYR A 136 71.81 36.39 -40.79
N ASN A 137 72.91 36.09 -40.10
CA ASN A 137 73.76 37.09 -39.45
C ASN A 137 75.17 37.01 -40.04
N ALA A 138 75.77 38.16 -40.34
CA ALA A 138 77.05 38.24 -41.07
C ALA A 138 78.29 37.73 -40.30
N THR A 139 78.11 37.21 -39.08
CA THR A 139 79.20 36.84 -38.14
C THR A 139 79.01 35.47 -37.48
N SER A 140 77.96 34.71 -37.81
CA SER A 140 77.69 33.38 -37.25
C SER A 140 77.07 32.43 -38.28
N ALA A 141 77.31 31.12 -38.13
CA ALA A 141 76.76 30.08 -39.00
C ALA A 141 75.23 30.15 -39.16
N ASP A 142 74.72 29.60 -40.28
CA ASP A 142 73.30 29.53 -40.60
C ASP A 142 72.48 28.87 -39.48
N THR A 143 71.59 29.65 -38.85
CA THR A 143 70.72 29.20 -37.77
C THR A 143 69.26 29.27 -38.18
N CYS A 144 68.47 28.27 -37.76
CA CYS A 144 67.04 28.25 -37.95
C CYS A 144 66.33 28.89 -36.74
N GLU A 145 65.46 29.85 -37.00
CA GLU A 145 64.47 30.32 -36.03
C GLU A 145 63.20 29.51 -36.25
N CYS A 146 62.97 28.51 -35.40
CA CYS A 146 61.83 27.61 -35.53
C CYS A 146 60.53 28.32 -35.19
N ASP A 147 59.45 27.96 -35.89
CA ASP A 147 58.12 28.49 -35.60
C ASP A 147 57.71 28.15 -34.16
N THR A 148 56.86 28.99 -33.55
CA THR A 148 56.44 28.83 -32.15
C THR A 148 55.87 27.44 -31.91
N GLY A 149 56.52 26.64 -31.07
CA GLY A 149 56.13 25.25 -30.83
C GLY A 149 57.06 24.20 -31.43
N PHE A 150 58.10 24.59 -32.18
CA PHE A 150 59.12 23.70 -32.69
C PHE A 150 60.52 24.07 -32.18
N SER A 151 61.46 23.12 -32.23
CA SER A 151 62.87 23.30 -31.84
C SER A 151 63.77 22.24 -32.49
N GLY A 152 65.08 22.34 -32.23
CA GLY A 152 66.12 21.47 -32.79
C GLY A 152 67.19 22.26 -33.53
N THR A 153 68.36 21.66 -33.76
CA THR A 153 69.52 22.31 -34.38
C THR A 153 70.23 21.39 -35.39
N GLY A 154 71.04 21.96 -36.27
CA GLY A 154 71.75 21.20 -37.31
C GLY A 154 70.80 20.47 -38.26
N GLN A 155 71.02 19.17 -38.49
CA GLN A 155 70.15 18.36 -39.35
C GLN A 155 68.75 18.11 -38.76
N ASP A 156 68.63 18.20 -37.43
CA ASP A 156 67.38 18.10 -36.67
C ASP A 156 66.70 19.48 -36.49
N ALA A 157 67.15 20.53 -37.20
CA ALA A 157 66.57 21.87 -37.09
C ALA A 157 65.04 21.86 -37.27
N CYS A 158 64.34 22.36 -36.26
CA CYS A 158 62.88 22.45 -36.18
C CYS A 158 62.13 21.10 -36.28
N LEU A 159 62.80 19.96 -36.10
CA LEU A 159 62.15 18.63 -36.10
C LEU A 159 61.50 18.24 -34.77
N ILE A 160 61.77 18.93 -33.67
CA ILE A 160 61.24 18.60 -32.34
C ILE A 160 60.01 19.47 -32.07
N MET A 161 58.87 18.87 -31.71
CA MET A 161 57.69 19.61 -31.29
C MET A 161 57.77 19.83 -29.78
N ASN A 162 57.63 21.07 -29.32
CA ASN A 162 57.76 21.46 -27.92
C ASN A 162 56.48 21.12 -27.13
N LYS A 163 56.59 20.84 -25.82
CA LYS A 163 55.44 20.44 -24.99
C LYS A 163 54.26 21.42 -25.05
N ASP A 164 54.51 22.72 -25.03
CA ASP A 164 53.43 23.73 -24.90
C ASP A 164 52.53 23.89 -26.14
N LYS A 165 52.97 23.39 -27.29
CA LYS A 165 52.30 23.53 -28.62
C LYS A 165 52.35 22.28 -29.50
N GLY A 166 53.00 21.22 -29.03
CA GLY A 166 53.10 19.93 -29.70
C GLY A 166 52.16 18.88 -29.12
N MET A 167 51.57 19.10 -27.94
CA MET A 167 50.69 18.12 -27.31
C MET A 167 49.38 17.96 -28.11
N PRO A 168 48.97 16.72 -28.44
CA PRO A 168 47.66 16.45 -29.03
C PRO A 168 46.56 16.57 -27.99
N LEU A 169 45.35 16.90 -28.43
CA LEU A 169 44.14 16.94 -27.60
C LEU A 169 43.37 15.62 -27.77
N ILE A 170 42.94 15.00 -26.68
CA ILE A 170 41.94 13.91 -26.71
C ILE A 170 40.58 14.54 -26.42
N ILE A 171 39.75 14.66 -27.47
CA ILE A 171 38.43 15.29 -27.41
C ILE A 171 37.31 14.34 -26.98
N ARG A 172 37.56 13.02 -27.04
CA ARG A 172 36.64 11.99 -26.53
C ARG A 172 37.42 10.76 -26.12
N SER A 173 37.01 10.10 -25.03
CA SER A 173 37.56 8.83 -24.56
C SER A 173 36.47 8.05 -23.84
N THR A 174 35.69 7.30 -24.61
CA THR A 174 34.56 6.47 -24.15
C THR A 174 34.98 5.02 -23.96
N VAL A 175 34.53 4.42 -22.87
CA VAL A 175 34.60 2.99 -22.62
C VAL A 175 33.18 2.47 -22.38
N THR A 176 32.81 1.38 -23.06
CA THR A 176 31.53 0.69 -22.83
C THR A 176 31.80 -0.76 -22.45
N LEU A 177 31.44 -1.15 -21.23
CA LEU A 177 31.44 -2.53 -20.75
C LEU A 177 30.03 -3.10 -20.92
N ALA A 178 29.86 -4.27 -21.54
CA ALA A 178 28.54 -4.87 -21.74
C ALA A 178 28.52 -6.40 -21.59
N HIS A 179 27.33 -6.92 -21.35
CA HIS A 179 27.00 -8.33 -21.53
C HIS A 179 26.02 -8.48 -22.71
N ILE A 180 26.48 -9.11 -23.79
CA ILE A 180 25.69 -9.36 -25.00
C ILE A 180 25.35 -10.85 -25.10
N LYS A 181 24.07 -11.18 -25.27
CA LYS A 181 23.61 -12.56 -25.48
C LYS A 181 24.10 -13.08 -26.83
N ARG A 182 24.95 -14.11 -26.83
CA ARG A 182 25.48 -14.72 -28.07
C ARG A 182 24.42 -15.38 -28.97
N THR A 183 23.19 -15.60 -28.48
CA THR A 183 22.11 -16.28 -29.20
C THR A 183 21.37 -15.37 -30.19
N ASP A 184 21.17 -14.11 -29.83
CA ASP A 184 20.37 -13.13 -30.58
C ASP A 184 21.07 -11.76 -30.74
N ASN A 185 22.30 -11.65 -30.22
CA ASN A 185 23.11 -10.43 -30.17
C ASN A 185 22.45 -9.27 -29.39
N SER A 186 21.51 -9.58 -28.48
CA SER A 186 20.86 -8.57 -27.64
C SER A 186 21.75 -8.12 -26.48
N ASN A 187 21.78 -6.80 -26.23
CA ASN A 187 22.44 -6.22 -25.06
C ASN A 187 21.57 -6.48 -23.81
N VAL A 188 22.14 -7.15 -22.80
CA VAL A 188 21.46 -7.47 -21.53
C VAL A 188 21.62 -6.31 -20.54
N PHE A 189 22.85 -5.83 -20.39
CA PHE A 189 23.19 -4.60 -19.68
C PHE A 189 24.51 -4.05 -20.21
N SER A 190 24.65 -2.72 -20.15
CA SER A 190 25.88 -2.02 -20.54
C SER A 190 26.11 -0.77 -19.71
N PHE A 191 27.35 -0.55 -19.28
CA PHE A 191 27.80 0.67 -18.62
C PHE A 191 28.70 1.45 -19.57
N LEU A 192 28.40 2.74 -19.72
CA LEU A 192 29.18 3.67 -20.53
C LEU A 192 29.81 4.71 -19.62
N MET A 193 31.09 5.00 -19.86
CA MET A 193 31.84 6.04 -19.19
C MET A 193 32.51 6.90 -20.25
N ASP A 194 32.31 8.22 -20.20
CA ASP A 194 32.89 9.18 -21.15
C ASP A 194 33.83 10.12 -20.41
N GLY A 195 35.14 9.86 -20.53
CA GLY A 195 36.19 10.70 -19.95
C GLY A 195 36.42 11.99 -20.72
N THR A 196 35.37 12.69 -21.16
CA THR A 196 35.49 13.98 -21.87
C THR A 196 35.96 15.13 -20.96
N THR A 197 35.83 14.99 -19.63
CA THR A 197 36.20 16.04 -18.66
C THR A 197 37.71 16.11 -18.40
N ASP A 198 38.22 17.17 -17.78
CA ASP A 198 39.66 17.30 -17.44
C ASP A 198 40.08 16.46 -16.21
N HIS A 199 39.20 15.64 -15.67
CA HIS A 199 39.46 14.85 -14.46
C HIS A 199 39.55 13.35 -14.78
N ASN A 200 40.30 12.61 -13.94
CA ASN A 200 40.24 11.15 -13.93
C ASN A 200 38.91 10.73 -13.32
N ASP A 201 37.90 10.54 -14.16
CA ASP A 201 36.60 10.04 -13.72
C ASP A 201 36.76 8.60 -13.17
N THR A 202 36.09 8.30 -12.06
CA THR A 202 36.02 6.94 -11.48
C THR A 202 34.58 6.53 -11.27
N PHE A 203 34.16 5.39 -11.79
CA PHE A 203 32.77 4.93 -11.75
C PHE A 203 32.65 3.56 -11.07
N TRP A 204 31.74 3.44 -10.10
CA TRP A 204 31.49 2.20 -9.35
C TRP A 204 30.41 1.35 -10.04
N ILE A 205 30.64 0.04 -10.13
CA ILE A 205 29.76 -0.92 -10.80
C ILE A 205 29.57 -2.16 -9.92
N ASN A 206 28.32 -2.62 -9.81
CA ASN A 206 27.97 -3.85 -9.09
C ASN A 206 27.61 -5.06 -9.96
N GLN A 207 27.75 -4.95 -11.28
CA GLN A 207 27.55 -6.04 -12.22
C GLN A 207 28.87 -6.72 -12.62
N LYS A 208 28.77 -8.02 -12.88
CA LYS A 208 29.88 -8.90 -13.27
C LYS A 208 29.57 -9.59 -14.59
N ASP A 209 30.38 -10.57 -14.99
CA ASP A 209 30.14 -11.44 -16.15
C ASP A 209 30.07 -10.69 -17.51
N PHE A 210 30.72 -9.52 -17.63
CA PHE A 210 30.93 -8.84 -18.91
C PHE A 210 31.58 -9.76 -19.93
N ASN A 211 31.15 -9.67 -21.19
CA ASN A 211 31.71 -10.46 -22.30
C ASN A 211 32.13 -9.62 -23.50
N TYR A 212 31.79 -8.33 -23.49
CA TYR A 212 32.09 -7.36 -24.54
C TYR A 212 32.63 -6.07 -23.94
N VAL A 213 33.67 -5.50 -24.57
CA VAL A 213 34.10 -4.13 -24.29
C VAL A 213 34.37 -3.37 -25.59
N MET A 214 33.92 -2.11 -25.64
CA MET A 214 34.20 -1.17 -26.72
C MET A 214 34.97 0.03 -26.18
N PHE A 215 36.02 0.40 -26.89
CA PHE A 215 36.78 1.62 -26.65
C PHE A 215 36.63 2.54 -27.86
N GLU A 216 36.25 3.80 -27.64
CA GLU A 216 36.30 4.83 -28.67
C GLU A 216 37.12 6.01 -28.13
N PHE A 217 38.11 6.46 -28.90
CA PHE A 217 38.71 7.76 -28.64
C PHE A 217 38.90 8.56 -29.92
N ASN A 218 38.79 9.87 -29.76
CA ASN A 218 38.95 10.84 -30.82
C ASN A 218 40.03 11.84 -30.38
N SER A 219 41.04 12.06 -31.21
CA SER A 219 42.14 12.99 -30.93
C SER A 219 42.41 13.92 -32.12
N LEU A 220 42.86 15.13 -31.84
CA LEU A 220 43.20 16.15 -32.82
C LEU A 220 44.53 16.81 -32.43
N TYR A 221 45.33 17.19 -33.42
CA TYR A 221 46.47 18.06 -33.23
C TYR A 221 46.34 19.27 -34.17
N GLU A 222 46.11 20.45 -33.60
CA GLU A 222 46.12 21.70 -34.35
C GLU A 222 47.54 22.29 -34.35
N PRO A 223 48.24 22.32 -35.50
CA PRO A 223 49.54 22.95 -35.56
C PRO A 223 49.44 24.47 -35.32
N PRO A 224 50.44 25.08 -34.65
CA PRO A 224 50.53 26.53 -34.51
C PRO A 224 50.68 27.19 -35.89
N ARG A 225 50.57 28.53 -35.96
CA ARG A 225 50.77 29.26 -37.22
C ARG A 225 52.17 29.02 -37.75
N LEU A 226 52.27 28.39 -38.92
CA LEU A 226 53.53 28.02 -39.55
C LEU A 226 53.99 29.07 -40.57
N SER A 227 55.30 29.22 -40.71
CA SER A 227 55.98 29.99 -41.75
C SER A 227 55.76 29.38 -43.14
N TYR A 228 55.99 30.18 -44.18
CA TYR A 228 55.80 29.75 -45.56
C TYR A 228 56.78 28.63 -45.94
N ARG A 229 56.29 27.54 -46.55
CA ARG A 229 57.08 26.36 -46.92
C ARG A 229 58.18 26.71 -47.94
N PRO A 230 59.48 26.54 -47.63
CA PRO A 230 60.56 26.82 -48.56
C PRO A 230 60.57 25.87 -49.77
N ILE A 231 61.15 26.31 -50.90
CA ILE A 231 61.21 25.54 -52.16
C ILE A 231 61.97 24.21 -52.01
N TYR A 232 62.91 24.12 -51.07
CA TYR A 232 63.63 22.87 -50.76
C TYR A 232 62.80 21.85 -49.94
N ILE A 233 61.56 22.18 -49.57
CA ILE A 233 60.59 21.26 -48.95
C ILE A 233 59.45 21.02 -49.93
N HIS A 234 59.36 19.81 -50.50
CA HIS A 234 58.30 19.43 -51.44
C HIS A 234 56.92 19.56 -50.79
N ASP A 235 56.77 18.90 -49.65
CA ASP A 235 55.57 18.81 -48.85
C ASP A 235 55.92 18.45 -47.40
N ALA A 236 54.96 18.67 -46.52
CA ALA A 236 55.04 18.35 -45.12
C ALA A 236 53.61 18.16 -44.58
N GLY A 237 53.48 17.36 -43.53
CA GLY A 237 52.24 17.13 -42.82
C GLY A 237 52.46 17.17 -41.31
N PHE A 238 51.47 17.65 -40.58
CA PHE A 238 51.42 17.66 -39.11
C PHE A 238 50.05 17.11 -38.70
N GLY A 239 49.99 16.37 -37.60
CA GLY A 239 48.75 15.76 -37.14
C GLY A 239 48.98 14.66 -36.11
N ILE A 240 48.00 13.76 -35.97
CA ILE A 240 48.13 12.55 -35.14
C ILE A 240 48.80 11.43 -35.95
N VAL A 241 49.86 10.85 -35.39
CA VAL A 241 50.71 9.83 -36.02
C VAL A 241 50.75 8.52 -35.26
N GLY A 242 50.16 8.48 -34.07
CA GLY A 242 50.06 7.27 -33.26
C GLY A 242 48.91 7.36 -32.27
N GLY A 243 48.27 6.22 -32.03
CA GLY A 243 47.17 6.07 -31.09
C GLY A 243 47.23 4.69 -30.46
N GLN A 244 47.16 4.62 -29.13
CA GLN A 244 47.25 3.37 -28.37
C GLN A 244 46.23 3.38 -27.23
N ILE A 245 45.72 2.20 -26.90
CA ILE A 245 44.82 1.98 -25.76
C ILE A 245 45.45 0.89 -24.89
N PHE A 246 45.77 1.23 -23.64
CA PHE A 246 46.30 0.30 -22.65
C PHE A 246 45.22 0.00 -21.63
N VAL A 247 44.76 -1.25 -21.61
CA VAL A 247 43.84 -1.77 -20.60
C VAL A 247 44.66 -2.41 -19.49
N ASN A 248 44.35 -2.07 -18.23
CA ASN A 248 44.99 -2.59 -17.04
C ASN A 248 43.93 -3.00 -16.02
N VAL A 249 43.97 -4.26 -15.59
CA VAL A 249 43.15 -4.79 -14.50
C VAL A 249 44.05 -5.05 -13.31
N SER A 250 43.78 -4.35 -12.21
CA SER A 250 44.51 -4.51 -10.96
C SER A 250 43.59 -4.97 -9.84
N LYS A 251 44.07 -5.95 -9.07
CA LYS A 251 43.38 -6.53 -7.91
C LYS A 251 43.58 -5.67 -6.65
N ILE A 252 42.70 -5.84 -5.65
CA ILE A 252 42.94 -5.31 -4.30
C ILE A 252 44.34 -5.75 -3.81
N PRO A 253 45.17 -4.84 -3.26
CA PRO A 253 46.45 -5.20 -2.67
C PRO A 253 46.30 -6.24 -1.55
N ARG A 254 47.09 -7.31 -1.58
CA ARG A 254 47.14 -8.27 -0.47
C ARG A 254 47.63 -7.59 0.81
N SER A 255 47.02 -7.95 1.94
CA SER A 255 47.22 -7.33 3.27
C SER A 255 48.69 -7.01 3.57
N GLY A 256 49.00 -5.71 3.71
CA GLY A 256 50.35 -5.21 3.99
C GLY A 256 51.12 -4.65 2.79
N ARG A 257 50.56 -4.67 1.56
CA ARG A 257 51.09 -3.95 0.40
C ARG A 257 50.24 -2.72 0.07
N THR A 258 50.91 -1.62 -0.30
CA THR A 258 50.29 -0.40 -0.87
C THR A 258 50.29 -0.38 -2.40
N ILE A 259 50.94 -1.35 -3.04
CA ILE A 259 51.06 -1.46 -4.49
C ILE A 259 49.97 -2.40 -5.02
N ARG A 260 49.26 -1.97 -6.06
CA ARG A 260 48.22 -2.76 -6.74
C ARG A 260 48.87 -3.94 -7.47
N ASP A 261 48.40 -5.16 -7.23
CA ASP A 261 48.87 -6.33 -7.99
C ASP A 261 48.14 -6.33 -9.36
N VAL A 262 48.90 -6.18 -10.45
CA VAL A 262 48.38 -6.19 -11.83
C VAL A 262 48.06 -7.62 -12.25
N ALA A 263 46.79 -7.90 -12.52
CA ALA A 263 46.33 -9.23 -12.95
C ALA A 263 46.33 -9.41 -14.47
N PHE A 264 46.04 -8.34 -15.22
CA PHE A 264 45.97 -8.40 -16.68
C PHE A 264 46.28 -7.05 -17.30
N THR A 265 47.10 -7.06 -18.36
CA THR A 265 47.31 -5.90 -19.23
C THR A 265 47.15 -6.29 -20.69
N LYS A 266 46.54 -5.41 -21.48
CA LYS A 266 46.43 -5.59 -22.93
C LYS A 266 46.52 -4.24 -23.64
N GLN A 267 47.37 -4.19 -24.66
CA GLN A 267 47.58 -3.03 -25.50
C GLN A 267 46.88 -3.24 -26.85
N TYR A 268 46.17 -2.22 -27.31
CA TYR A 268 45.64 -2.12 -28.65
C TYR A 268 46.27 -0.92 -29.36
N ASN A 269 46.63 -1.07 -30.64
CA ASN A 269 47.16 0.02 -31.47
C ASN A 269 46.11 0.41 -32.51
N CYS A 270 45.95 1.71 -32.75
CA CYS A 270 45.02 2.23 -33.74
C CYS A 270 45.57 2.10 -35.16
N SER A 271 44.74 1.59 -36.08
CA SER A 271 45.05 1.50 -37.50
C SER A 271 44.97 2.85 -38.20
N GLY A 272 45.78 3.04 -39.25
CA GLY A 272 45.69 4.22 -40.12
C GLY A 272 46.34 5.49 -39.57
N LEU A 273 47.26 5.37 -38.61
CA LEU A 273 48.08 6.46 -38.09
C LEU A 273 49.55 6.12 -38.31
N SER A 274 50.31 7.02 -38.95
CA SER A 274 51.76 6.85 -39.13
C SER A 274 52.47 8.19 -39.22
N ASP A 275 53.77 8.22 -38.94
CA ASP A 275 54.58 9.44 -39.05
C ASP A 275 54.64 10.01 -40.49
N THR A 276 54.53 9.15 -41.50
CA THR A 276 54.53 9.51 -42.93
C THR A 276 53.15 9.86 -43.48
N ASP A 277 52.08 9.58 -42.73
CA ASP A 277 50.70 9.91 -43.07
C ASP A 277 49.96 10.37 -41.81
N PRO A 278 50.26 11.58 -41.30
CA PRO A 278 49.63 12.15 -40.11
C PRO A 278 48.17 12.50 -40.40
N ASN A 279 47.25 12.07 -39.54
CA ASN A 279 45.86 12.49 -39.62
C ASN A 279 45.73 13.97 -39.21
N LYS A 280 45.30 14.80 -40.17
CA LYS A 280 45.23 16.27 -40.08
C LYS A 280 43.90 16.78 -39.52
N ASP A 281 42.90 15.92 -39.47
CA ASP A 281 41.58 16.15 -38.92
C ASP A 281 41.47 15.41 -37.57
N ILE A 282 40.26 15.00 -37.19
CA ILE A 282 40.02 14.18 -36.00
C ILE A 282 40.44 12.73 -36.28
N ALA A 283 41.51 12.29 -35.64
CA ALA A 283 41.91 10.89 -35.56
C ALA A 283 40.92 10.11 -34.69
N LYS A 284 40.03 9.36 -35.35
CA LYS A 284 39.05 8.47 -34.70
C LYS A 284 39.59 7.04 -34.62
N CYS A 285 39.56 6.46 -33.42
CA CYS A 285 39.89 5.07 -33.18
C CYS A 285 38.75 4.41 -32.39
N ILE A 286 38.17 3.34 -32.95
CA ILE A 286 37.19 2.48 -32.27
C ILE A 286 37.76 1.05 -32.28
N ILE A 287 37.77 0.41 -31.12
CA ILE A 287 38.20 -0.98 -30.94
C ILE A 287 37.08 -1.74 -30.23
N HIS A 288 36.74 -2.91 -30.75
CA HIS A 288 35.76 -3.84 -30.21
C HIS A 288 36.48 -5.10 -29.73
N GLU A 289 36.17 -5.57 -28.53
CA GLU A 289 36.63 -6.84 -27.98
C GLU A 289 35.41 -7.67 -27.58
N GLU A 290 35.05 -8.63 -28.44
CA GLU A 290 33.89 -9.53 -28.31
C GLU A 290 34.20 -10.77 -27.46
N GLN A 291 35.45 -10.93 -27.00
CA GLN A 291 35.91 -12.03 -26.17
C GLN A 291 36.53 -11.54 -24.87
N PHE A 292 35.86 -10.59 -24.21
CA PHE A 292 36.29 -10.07 -22.92
C PHE A 292 35.97 -11.06 -21.78
N TYR A 293 36.88 -11.98 -21.48
CA TYR A 293 36.74 -12.93 -20.36
C TYR A 293 37.74 -12.62 -19.25
N THR A 294 37.43 -11.59 -18.47
CA THR A 294 38.22 -11.22 -17.27
C THR A 294 37.46 -11.65 -16.01
N ASN A 295 38.12 -12.40 -15.13
CA ASN A 295 37.58 -12.72 -13.80
C ASN A 295 37.72 -11.49 -12.89
N LEU A 296 36.66 -10.67 -12.88
CA LEU A 296 36.50 -9.54 -11.98
C LEU A 296 36.02 -10.02 -10.61
N GLU A 297 36.68 -9.53 -9.57
CA GLU A 297 36.39 -9.79 -8.15
C GLU A 297 35.99 -8.48 -7.46
N ASP A 298 35.56 -8.57 -6.20
CA ASP A 298 35.23 -7.38 -5.41
C ASP A 298 36.44 -6.47 -5.25
N GLY A 299 36.22 -5.15 -5.27
CA GLY A 299 37.24 -4.10 -5.17
C GLY A 299 38.25 -4.02 -6.32
N ASP A 300 38.07 -4.79 -7.40
CA ASP A 300 38.91 -4.70 -8.58
C ASP A 300 38.81 -3.34 -9.28
N TRP A 301 39.90 -2.97 -9.96
CA TRP A 301 39.97 -1.78 -10.78
C TRP A 301 40.29 -2.13 -12.23
N PHE A 302 39.46 -1.66 -13.17
CA PHE A 302 39.67 -1.73 -14.61
C PHE A 302 39.95 -0.31 -15.12
N ALA A 303 41.23 -0.04 -15.38
CA ALA A 303 41.70 1.23 -15.91
C ALA A 303 41.98 1.12 -17.40
N VAL A 304 41.55 2.12 -18.16
CA VAL A 304 41.82 2.27 -19.60
C VAL A 304 42.57 3.57 -19.81
N GLU A 305 43.82 3.47 -20.24
CA GLU A 305 44.64 4.59 -20.65
C GLU A 305 44.58 4.76 -22.17
N PHE A 306 44.16 5.94 -22.61
CA PHE A 306 44.16 6.37 -24.00
C PHE A 306 45.38 7.24 -24.26
N THR A 307 46.20 6.86 -25.23
CA THR A 307 47.47 7.51 -25.55
C THR A 307 47.44 8.03 -26.99
N ALA A 308 47.54 9.34 -27.19
CA ALA A 308 47.62 9.97 -28.51
C ALA A 308 49.01 10.61 -28.72
N ARG A 309 49.60 10.41 -29.90
CA ARG A 309 50.91 10.97 -30.27
C ARG A 309 50.77 11.87 -31.50
N SER A 310 51.20 13.12 -31.35
CA SER A 310 51.35 14.07 -32.46
C SER A 310 52.66 13.81 -33.22
N GLY A 311 52.78 14.36 -34.41
CA GLY A 311 53.98 14.27 -35.23
C GLY A 311 53.71 14.62 -36.68
N GLY A 312 54.53 14.07 -37.58
CA GLY A 312 54.35 14.13 -39.02
C GLY A 312 55.67 14.04 -39.75
N PHE A 313 55.71 14.55 -40.99
CA PHE A 313 56.90 14.46 -41.85
C PHE A 313 57.16 15.75 -42.63
N ARG A 314 58.40 15.88 -43.13
CA ARG A 314 58.79 16.80 -44.22
C ARG A 314 59.63 16.08 -45.28
N HIS A 315 59.38 16.36 -46.55
CA HIS A 315 60.18 15.87 -47.68
C HIS A 315 61.17 16.93 -48.15
N VAL A 316 62.47 16.66 -47.97
CA VAL A 316 63.57 17.59 -48.25
C VAL A 316 64.22 17.27 -49.60
N LEU A 317 64.44 18.27 -50.45
CA LEU A 317 65.08 18.15 -51.77
C LEU A 317 66.58 17.92 -51.64
N GLN A 318 67.09 16.77 -52.06
CA GLN A 318 68.54 16.54 -52.17
C GLN A 318 69.13 17.06 -53.49
N PRO A 319 70.45 17.31 -53.60
CA PRO A 319 71.11 17.81 -54.81
C PRO A 319 70.96 16.93 -56.06
N ASN A 320 70.67 15.65 -55.85
CA ASN A 320 70.41 14.65 -56.90
C ASN A 320 68.94 14.66 -57.39
N PHE A 321 68.15 15.68 -57.02
CA PHE A 321 66.71 15.78 -57.26
C PHE A 321 65.85 14.65 -56.67
N SER A 322 66.38 13.89 -55.71
CA SER A 322 65.60 12.95 -54.90
C SER A 322 65.05 13.63 -53.64
N TRP A 323 64.01 13.03 -53.06
CA TRP A 323 63.36 13.51 -51.83
C TRP A 323 63.74 12.61 -50.66
N PHE A 324 64.06 13.21 -49.51
CA PHE A 324 64.33 12.49 -48.27
C PHE A 324 63.33 12.88 -47.18
N THR A 325 62.70 11.88 -46.57
CA THR A 325 61.71 12.06 -45.51
C THR A 325 62.40 12.23 -44.15
N GLN A 326 62.13 13.34 -43.48
CA GLN A 326 62.43 13.53 -42.07
C GLN A 326 61.13 13.53 -41.25
N ILE A 327 61.16 12.93 -40.07
CA ILE A 327 60.01 12.79 -39.18
C ILE A 327 60.09 13.80 -38.04
N TYR A 328 58.96 14.45 -37.74
CA TYR A 328 58.83 15.32 -36.57
C TYR A 328 58.68 14.50 -35.29
N ARG A 329 59.57 14.76 -34.31
CA ARG A 329 59.49 14.17 -32.97
C ARG A 329 58.41 14.92 -32.17
N GLY A 330 57.19 14.40 -32.27
CA GLY A 330 56.02 14.95 -31.59
C GLY A 330 55.94 14.66 -30.09
N GLN A 331 54.80 14.98 -29.51
CA GLN A 331 54.51 14.80 -28.09
C GLN A 331 53.35 13.83 -27.89
N THR A 332 53.27 13.26 -26.69
CA THR A 332 52.26 12.27 -26.31
C THR A 332 51.37 12.82 -25.19
N TYR A 333 50.06 12.75 -25.37
CA TYR A 333 49.08 13.00 -24.31
C TYR A 333 48.41 11.68 -23.90
N GLN A 334 48.12 11.55 -22.61
CA GLN A 334 47.55 10.36 -21.98
C GLN A 334 46.31 10.77 -21.18
N LYS A 335 45.26 9.94 -21.23
CA LYS A 335 44.03 10.12 -20.46
C LYS A 335 43.53 8.79 -19.91
N VAL A 336 43.13 8.75 -18.64
CA VAL A 336 42.75 7.50 -17.95
C VAL A 336 41.27 7.54 -17.54
N VAL A 337 40.58 6.43 -17.78
CA VAL A 337 39.19 6.16 -17.36
C VAL A 337 39.20 4.92 -16.48
N GLU A 338 38.67 4.97 -15.25
CA GLU A 338 38.74 3.86 -14.29
C GLU A 338 37.34 3.41 -13.82
N PHE A 339 37.00 2.15 -14.09
CA PHE A 339 35.89 1.46 -13.43
C PHE A 339 36.37 0.76 -12.17
N LYS A 340 35.53 0.78 -11.14
CA LYS A 340 35.75 0.09 -9.86
C LYS A 340 34.60 -0.86 -9.60
N PHE A 341 34.92 -2.08 -9.20
CA PHE A 341 33.90 -3.10 -8.94
C PHE A 341 33.65 -3.23 -7.45
N ASP A 342 32.38 -3.29 -7.09
CA ASP A 342 31.92 -3.57 -5.74
C ASP A 342 30.62 -4.38 -5.83
N PHE A 343 30.71 -5.63 -5.42
CA PHE A 343 29.65 -6.63 -5.54
C PHE A 343 29.02 -6.96 -4.19
N GLU A 344 29.55 -6.44 -3.09
CA GLU A 344 29.01 -6.66 -1.76
C GLU A 344 27.84 -5.70 -1.49
N VAL A 345 26.90 -6.13 -0.65
CA VAL A 345 25.80 -5.25 -0.20
C VAL A 345 26.23 -4.55 1.10
N PRO A 346 25.76 -3.30 1.35
CA PRO A 346 25.93 -2.63 2.64
C PRO A 346 25.68 -3.54 3.83
N LYS A 347 26.52 -3.41 4.84
CA LYS A 347 26.50 -4.19 6.06
C LYS A 347 26.13 -3.30 7.24
N HIS A 348 25.31 -3.81 8.15
CA HIS A 348 25.10 -3.16 9.44
C HIS A 348 25.96 -3.83 10.50
N CYS A 349 26.57 -3.07 11.41
CA CYS A 349 27.46 -3.58 12.47
C CYS A 349 26.87 -4.69 13.37
N SER A 350 25.56 -4.95 13.31
CA SER A 350 24.85 -5.99 14.05
C SER A 350 24.72 -7.33 13.30
N GLU A 351 25.20 -7.44 12.06
CA GLU A 351 25.17 -8.72 11.33
C GLU A 351 26.23 -9.69 11.85
N GLU A 352 25.93 -10.98 11.79
CA GLU A 352 26.87 -12.03 12.16
C GLU A 352 28.13 -11.98 11.27
N ASN A 353 29.31 -12.17 11.89
CA ASN A 353 30.64 -12.16 11.26
C ASN A 353 31.25 -10.77 10.93
N ILE A 354 30.71 -9.68 11.49
CA ILE A 354 31.35 -8.36 11.43
C ILE A 354 32.24 -8.13 12.66
N THR A 355 33.43 -7.55 12.46
CA THR A 355 34.40 -7.25 13.51
C THR A 355 34.23 -5.87 14.15
N GLU A 356 33.44 -4.99 13.53
CA GLU A 356 33.10 -3.67 14.05
C GLU A 356 32.03 -3.79 15.14
N THR A 357 32.30 -3.25 16.33
CA THR A 357 31.32 -3.24 17.42
C THR A 357 30.35 -2.06 17.24
N CYS A 358 29.04 -2.34 17.11
CA CYS A 358 28.01 -1.29 17.17
C CYS A 358 28.17 -0.42 18.43
N THR A 359 28.02 0.89 18.26
CA THR A 359 27.93 1.84 19.37
C THR A 359 26.50 1.91 19.91
N PRO A 360 26.29 2.33 21.18
CA PRO A 360 24.95 2.51 21.73
C PRO A 360 24.16 3.58 20.96
N GLY A 361 23.25 3.15 20.08
CA GLY A 361 22.51 4.02 19.15
C GLY A 361 22.52 3.53 17.71
N ASP A 362 23.44 2.62 17.34
CA ASP A 362 23.49 2.01 16.02
C ASP A 362 22.42 0.92 15.85
N PHE A 363 21.28 1.32 15.30
CA PHE A 363 20.20 0.42 14.89
C PHE A 363 20.07 0.42 13.36
N PRO A 364 19.79 -0.74 12.71
CA PRO A 364 19.59 -0.78 11.27
C PRO A 364 18.46 0.13 10.80
N LEU A 365 17.38 0.11 11.57
CA LEU A 365 16.23 1.00 11.51
C LEU A 365 15.53 0.86 12.87
N ARG A 366 15.12 1.97 13.47
CA ARG A 366 14.39 1.98 14.74
C ARG A 366 13.28 3.03 14.73
N ILE A 367 12.14 2.66 15.30
CA ILE A 367 11.08 3.58 15.69
C ILE A 367 11.22 3.84 17.20
N GLU A 368 11.12 5.09 17.65
CA GLU A 368 11.28 5.39 19.09
C GLU A 368 10.09 4.91 19.93
N ASN A 369 8.87 5.04 19.41
CA ASN A 369 7.62 4.63 20.05
C ASN A 369 6.76 3.86 19.02
N GLU A 370 6.72 2.54 19.14
CA GLU A 370 6.04 1.62 18.20
C GLU A 370 4.50 1.68 18.31
N PHE A 371 3.98 2.12 19.45
CA PHE A 371 2.59 2.53 19.65
C PHE A 371 2.58 4.01 20.03
N THR A 372 2.03 4.87 19.16
CA THR A 372 2.19 6.33 19.34
C THR A 372 0.96 7.15 18.94
N LYS A 373 0.72 8.20 19.71
CA LYS A 373 -0.23 9.30 19.41
C LYS A 373 0.47 10.53 18.83
N LEU A 374 1.80 10.55 18.89
CA LEU A 374 2.68 11.62 18.46
C LEU A 374 3.28 11.29 17.08
N PRO A 375 3.90 12.26 16.37
CA PRO A 375 4.66 12.00 15.16
C PRO A 375 5.62 10.80 15.31
N ILE A 376 5.83 10.06 14.23
CA ILE A 376 6.69 8.89 14.21
C ILE A 376 8.14 9.38 14.11
N HIS A 377 8.91 9.13 15.17
CA HIS A 377 10.35 9.37 15.21
C HIS A 377 11.09 8.12 14.73
N ILE A 378 11.82 8.27 13.62
CA ILE A 378 12.54 7.22 12.91
C ILE A 378 14.04 7.52 13.03
N THR A 379 14.84 6.52 13.40
CA THR A 379 16.30 6.65 13.55
C THR A 379 17.04 5.47 12.96
N TRP A 380 18.28 5.68 12.51
CA TRP A 380 19.17 4.63 12.05
C TRP A 380 20.65 5.03 12.19
N GLY A 381 21.53 4.03 12.27
CA GLY A 381 22.98 4.17 12.37
C GLY A 381 23.70 2.92 11.86
N GLY A 382 24.95 2.71 12.24
CA GLY A 382 25.69 1.45 12.08
C GLY A 382 25.89 0.86 10.68
N TRP A 383 25.43 1.52 9.61
CA TRP A 383 25.56 1.07 8.23
C TRP A 383 26.91 1.44 7.63
N THR A 384 27.70 0.45 7.23
CA THR A 384 28.99 0.60 6.58
C THR A 384 29.05 -0.20 5.27
N ASP A 385 29.94 0.24 4.38
CA ASP A 385 30.41 -0.58 3.27
C ASP A 385 31.93 -0.39 3.18
N THR A 386 32.67 -1.47 2.91
CA THR A 386 34.14 -1.49 2.96
C THR A 386 34.79 -1.18 1.62
N THR A 387 34.09 -1.37 0.52
CA THR A 387 34.70 -1.39 -0.83
C THR A 387 34.45 -0.06 -1.55
N SER A 388 33.19 0.30 -1.82
CA SER A 388 32.83 1.61 -2.38
C SER A 388 32.44 2.64 -1.32
N GLY A 389 31.99 2.18 -0.16
CA GLY A 389 31.48 2.94 0.97
C GLY A 389 30.07 3.50 0.74
N MET A 390 29.35 3.77 1.83
CA MET A 390 27.97 4.30 1.79
C MET A 390 27.79 5.55 0.91
N LYS A 391 26.61 5.67 0.30
CA LYS A 391 26.18 6.78 -0.58
C LYS A 391 24.91 7.46 -0.07
N SER A 392 23.87 6.69 0.24
CA SER A 392 22.56 7.25 0.63
C SER A 392 21.67 6.22 1.33
N TYR A 393 20.61 6.72 1.95
CA TYR A 393 19.50 5.95 2.49
C TYR A 393 18.21 6.41 1.83
N HIS A 394 17.40 5.47 1.35
CA HIS A 394 16.05 5.75 0.84
C HIS A 394 15.03 5.23 1.84
N LEU A 395 14.23 6.13 2.40
CA LEU A 395 13.19 5.83 3.38
C LEU A 395 11.83 5.75 2.67
N GLU A 396 11.06 4.70 2.92
CA GLU A 396 9.69 4.53 2.42
C GLU A 396 8.73 4.23 3.57
N ILE A 397 7.51 4.78 3.50
CA ILE A 397 6.46 4.53 4.49
C ILE A 397 5.22 4.04 3.76
N PHE A 398 4.64 2.94 4.25
CA PHE A 398 3.42 2.31 3.72
C PHE A 398 2.35 2.23 4.81
N LYS A 399 1.10 2.56 4.47
CA LYS A 399 -0.05 2.20 5.31
C LYS A 399 -0.38 0.72 5.09
N LEU A 400 -0.51 -0.04 6.16
CA LEU A 400 -0.86 -1.46 6.11
C LEU A 400 -2.38 -1.67 6.09
N TYR A 401 -2.81 -2.71 5.39
CA TYR A 401 -4.21 -3.07 5.25
C TYR A 401 -4.42 -4.57 5.47
N VAL A 402 -5.62 -4.93 5.94
CA VAL A 402 -6.04 -6.30 6.21
C VAL A 402 -6.30 -7.04 4.88
N ASN A 403 -5.67 -8.20 4.70
CA ASN A 403 -5.89 -9.09 3.57
C ASN A 403 -7.06 -10.07 3.81
N LEU A 404 -7.39 -10.89 2.80
CA LEU A 404 -8.48 -11.87 2.87
C LEU A 404 -8.36 -12.91 3.99
N TYR A 405 -7.15 -13.13 4.52
CA TYR A 405 -6.87 -14.06 5.63
C TYR A 405 -6.89 -13.38 7.01
N GLY A 406 -7.04 -12.05 7.06
CA GLY A 406 -7.03 -11.28 8.31
C GLY A 406 -5.65 -10.79 8.77
N ASN A 407 -4.60 -10.97 7.96
CA ASN A 407 -3.26 -10.46 8.25
C ASN A 407 -3.06 -9.08 7.60
N LEU A 408 -2.18 -8.27 8.18
CA LEU A 408 -1.80 -6.95 7.65
C LEU A 408 -0.73 -7.08 6.57
N THR A 409 -0.80 -6.27 5.51
CA THR A 409 0.16 -6.31 4.40
C THR A 409 0.21 -4.99 3.61
N GLU A 410 1.36 -4.73 2.98
CA GLU A 410 1.59 -3.70 1.98
C GLU A 410 0.90 -4.10 0.65
N ILE A 411 -0.38 -3.74 0.46
CA ILE A 411 -1.15 -4.09 -0.75
C ILE A 411 -0.47 -3.61 -2.05
N SER A 412 0.17 -2.44 -2.00
CA SER A 412 0.87 -1.82 -3.12
C SER A 412 2.36 -1.60 -2.76
N PRO A 413 3.21 -2.65 -2.77
CA PRO A 413 4.57 -2.61 -2.20
C PRO A 413 5.58 -1.76 -2.99
N LEU A 414 5.18 -1.24 -4.16
CA LEU A 414 5.93 -0.30 -4.98
C LEU A 414 5.37 1.13 -4.95
N ASN A 415 4.33 1.40 -4.15
CA ASN A 415 3.69 2.71 -4.05
C ASN A 415 3.56 3.12 -2.56
N PRO A 416 4.66 3.58 -1.94
CA PRO A 416 4.63 4.12 -0.58
C PRO A 416 3.73 5.37 -0.52
N ILE A 417 3.20 5.66 0.67
CA ILE A 417 2.45 6.90 0.93
C ILE A 417 3.37 8.10 1.14
N HIS A 418 4.64 7.84 1.45
CA HIS A 418 5.69 8.84 1.64
C HIS A 418 7.06 8.21 1.38
N SER A 419 7.97 8.96 0.75
CA SER A 419 9.36 8.54 0.52
C SER A 419 10.31 9.72 0.69
N ALA A 420 11.55 9.45 1.12
CA ALA A 420 12.59 10.46 1.27
C ALA A 420 13.99 9.89 0.98
N ASP A 421 14.81 10.66 0.27
CA ASP A 421 16.22 10.37 0.01
C ASP A 421 17.12 11.17 0.96
N ILE A 422 18.02 10.46 1.65
CA ILE A 422 18.97 11.03 2.60
C ILE A 422 20.38 10.67 2.15
N ASN A 423 21.17 11.66 1.73
CA ASN A 423 22.58 11.45 1.40
C ASN A 423 23.38 11.02 2.64
N HIS A 424 24.27 10.05 2.47
CA HIS A 424 25.19 9.66 3.52
C HIS A 424 26.21 10.79 3.78
N THR A 425 26.40 11.09 5.05
CA THR A 425 27.39 12.02 5.58
C THR A 425 28.32 11.25 6.52
N GLN A 426 29.43 11.85 6.95
CA GLN A 426 30.28 11.21 7.98
C GLN A 426 29.64 11.17 9.39
N SER A 427 28.34 11.47 9.53
CA SER A 427 27.57 11.22 10.75
C SER A 427 27.29 9.73 10.92
N SER A 428 27.40 9.24 12.15
CA SER A 428 26.95 7.89 12.53
C SER A 428 25.43 7.81 12.70
N ASN A 429 24.78 8.89 13.12
CA ASN A 429 23.38 8.88 13.52
C ASN A 429 22.52 9.71 12.56
N TYR A 430 21.40 9.13 12.15
CA TYR A 430 20.41 9.74 11.28
C TYR A 430 19.03 9.71 11.94
N SER A 431 18.21 10.71 11.64
CA SER A 431 16.83 10.78 12.11
C SER A 431 15.89 11.38 11.07
N TYR A 432 14.64 10.96 11.12
CA TYR A 432 13.53 11.48 10.32
C TYR A 432 12.25 11.50 11.17
N VAL A 433 11.40 12.49 10.96
CA VAL A 433 10.11 12.60 11.66
C VAL A 433 8.99 12.65 10.63
N TYR A 434 8.02 11.77 10.78
CA TYR A 434 6.85 11.69 9.89
C TYR A 434 5.55 11.73 10.70
N THR A 435 4.61 12.58 10.30
CA THR A 435 3.27 12.65 10.89
C THR A 435 2.27 12.10 9.87
N PRO A 436 1.70 10.90 10.08
CA PRO A 436 0.68 10.38 9.19
C PRO A 436 -0.57 11.26 9.20
N SER A 437 -1.24 11.37 8.05
CA SER A 437 -2.49 12.12 7.90
C SER A 437 -3.72 11.40 8.49
N GLU A 438 -3.60 10.11 8.78
CA GLU A 438 -4.69 9.24 9.26
C GLU A 438 -4.16 8.28 10.32
N SER A 439 -5.01 7.86 11.25
CA SER A 439 -4.68 6.73 12.14
C SER A 439 -4.50 5.44 11.32
N GLY A 440 -3.60 4.55 11.75
CA GLY A 440 -3.38 3.27 11.11
C GLY A 440 -2.16 2.51 11.63
N MET A 441 -2.04 1.27 11.15
CA MET A 441 -0.79 0.52 11.21
C MET A 441 0.08 0.89 10.00
N TYR A 442 1.35 1.19 10.23
CA TYR A 442 2.32 1.59 9.21
C TYR A 442 3.53 0.66 9.20
N SER A 443 4.14 0.56 8.03
CA SER A 443 5.40 -0.13 7.77
C SER A 443 6.39 0.88 7.23
N VAL A 444 7.57 0.94 7.83
CA VAL A 444 8.67 1.85 7.50
C VAL A 444 9.81 0.99 6.96
N LEU A 445 10.22 1.23 5.73
CA LEU A 445 11.36 0.57 5.10
C LEU A 445 12.52 1.56 4.97
N LEU A 446 13.73 1.10 5.24
CA LEU A 446 14.97 1.84 5.01
C LEU A 446 15.87 1.03 4.10
N GLN A 447 16.16 1.56 2.91
CA GLN A 447 17.09 1.00 1.95
C GLN A 447 18.44 1.72 2.07
N ALA A 448 19.40 1.10 2.74
CA ALA A 448 20.78 1.57 2.81
C ALA A 448 21.51 1.22 1.49
N THR A 449 22.20 2.18 0.89
CA THR A 449 22.80 2.06 -0.46
C THR A 449 24.25 2.58 -0.51
N ASP A 450 25.14 1.84 -1.17
CA ASP A 450 26.55 2.19 -1.39
C ASP A 450 26.78 3.04 -2.67
N LYS A 451 28.04 3.31 -3.02
CA LYS A 451 28.36 4.06 -4.25
C LYS A 451 28.26 3.24 -5.54
N ALA A 452 28.32 1.91 -5.46
CA ALA A 452 28.12 0.99 -6.57
C ALA A 452 26.65 0.64 -6.86
N ASN A 453 25.73 1.18 -6.05
CA ASN A 453 24.29 0.94 -6.09
C ASN A 453 23.87 -0.48 -5.70
N ASN A 454 24.64 -1.13 -4.80
CA ASN A 454 24.12 -2.24 -4.00
C ASN A 454 23.31 -1.69 -2.82
N SER A 455 22.27 -2.43 -2.43
CA SER A 455 21.40 -2.01 -1.33
C SER A 455 21.00 -3.18 -0.42
N LYS A 456 20.75 -2.85 0.85
CA LYS A 456 20.11 -3.74 1.84
C LYS A 456 18.94 -3.00 2.48
N ILE A 457 17.85 -3.72 2.78
CA ILE A 457 16.59 -3.13 3.27
C ILE A 457 16.25 -3.68 4.66
N ALA A 458 15.99 -2.77 5.60
CA ALA A 458 15.41 -3.05 6.89
C ALA A 458 13.96 -2.54 6.98
N ARG A 459 13.13 -3.20 7.81
CA ARG A 459 11.72 -2.86 8.01
C ARG A 459 11.39 -2.76 9.49
N ARG A 460 10.61 -1.73 9.86
CA ARG A 460 10.01 -1.58 11.20
C ARG A 460 8.55 -1.18 11.10
N LEU A 461 7.80 -1.46 12.16
CA LEU A 461 6.36 -1.39 12.23
C LEU A 461 5.94 -0.39 13.31
N VAL A 462 4.88 0.37 13.05
CA VAL A 462 4.38 1.36 14.02
C VAL A 462 2.87 1.55 13.88
N LEU A 463 2.18 1.56 15.02
CA LEU A 463 0.77 1.89 15.11
C LEU A 463 0.66 3.36 15.54
N TYR A 464 0.20 4.21 14.61
CA TYR A 464 -0.07 5.61 14.88
C TYR A 464 -1.57 5.84 15.01
N ASP A 465 -2.02 6.33 16.17
CA ASP A 465 -3.41 6.73 16.36
C ASP A 465 -3.59 7.69 17.53
N PRO A 466 -3.80 9.00 17.27
CA PRO A 466 -4.05 9.98 18.32
C PRO A 466 -5.46 9.96 18.90
N ASN A 467 -6.43 9.29 18.25
CA ASN A 467 -7.85 9.61 18.41
C ASN A 467 -8.72 8.50 19.02
N SER A 468 -8.37 7.21 18.90
CA SER A 468 -9.24 6.16 19.46
C SER A 468 -9.24 6.16 20.99
N THR A 469 -10.33 5.62 21.53
CA THR A 469 -10.57 5.42 22.96
C THR A 469 -11.22 4.06 23.18
N ILE A 470 -11.13 3.54 24.40
CA ILE A 470 -11.82 2.32 24.80
C ILE A 470 -13.26 2.66 25.17
N SER A 471 -14.20 1.90 24.62
CA SER A 471 -15.63 1.97 24.89
C SER A 471 -16.11 0.73 25.65
N VAL A 472 -17.30 0.83 26.24
CA VAL A 472 -17.98 -0.27 26.94
C VAL A 472 -19.24 -0.69 26.18
N ASN A 473 -19.50 -2.00 26.11
CA ASN A 473 -20.71 -2.55 25.50
C ASN A 473 -21.84 -2.56 26.53
N VAL A 474 -22.98 -1.99 26.13
CA VAL A 474 -24.18 -1.81 26.97
C VAL A 474 -25.34 -2.72 26.48
N GLU A 475 -25.07 -3.67 25.57
CA GLU A 475 -26.00 -4.74 25.24
C GLU A 475 -26.22 -5.66 26.45
N ASP A 476 -27.49 -6.03 26.72
CA ASP A 476 -27.91 -6.74 27.95
C ASP A 476 -27.15 -8.06 28.23
N ASN A 477 -26.59 -8.68 27.20
CA ASN A 477 -25.83 -9.94 27.25
C ASN A 477 -24.29 -9.76 27.28
N VAL A 478 -23.78 -8.53 27.25
CA VAL A 478 -22.33 -8.19 27.22
C VAL A 478 -21.94 -7.28 28.39
N THR A 479 -22.62 -7.46 29.52
CA THR A 479 -22.47 -6.66 30.74
C THR A 479 -21.31 -7.14 31.62
N LEU A 480 -20.83 -6.25 32.50
CA LEU A 480 -19.94 -6.57 33.61
C LEU A 480 -20.78 -7.02 34.82
N TYR A 481 -20.67 -8.29 35.22
CA TYR A 481 -21.50 -8.87 36.30
C TYR A 481 -20.77 -9.94 37.11
N VAL A 482 -21.29 -10.24 38.31
CA VAL A 482 -20.78 -11.29 39.19
C VAL A 482 -21.43 -12.63 38.84
N SER A 483 -20.80 -13.36 37.92
CA SER A 483 -21.27 -14.66 37.39
C SER A 483 -21.52 -15.77 38.42
N SER A 484 -21.00 -15.66 39.64
CA SER A 484 -21.28 -16.60 40.76
C SER A 484 -22.56 -16.26 41.55
N ALA A 485 -23.13 -15.07 41.35
CA ALA A 485 -24.33 -14.60 42.02
C ALA A 485 -25.61 -15.15 41.36
N ALA A 486 -26.75 -15.01 42.06
CA ALA A 486 -28.05 -15.49 41.60
C ALA A 486 -28.47 -14.82 40.28
N ARG A 487 -28.54 -15.60 39.20
CA ARG A 487 -28.92 -15.12 37.85
C ARG A 487 -30.35 -14.59 37.82
N GLU A 488 -31.22 -15.25 38.58
CA GLU A 488 -32.65 -14.96 38.76
C GLU A 488 -32.91 -13.57 39.37
N THR A 489 -31.92 -12.99 40.06
CA THR A 489 -31.97 -11.63 40.64
C THR A 489 -31.09 -10.63 39.89
N GLY A 490 -30.66 -10.97 38.66
CA GLY A 490 -29.82 -10.13 37.83
C GLY A 490 -28.35 -10.07 38.29
N TYR A 491 -27.86 -11.14 38.93
CA TYR A 491 -26.50 -11.24 39.50
C TYR A 491 -26.20 -10.27 40.66
N MET A 492 -27.24 -9.66 41.24
CA MET A 492 -27.12 -8.69 42.33
C MET A 492 -26.83 -9.32 43.70
N TRP A 493 -27.18 -10.59 43.90
CA TRP A 493 -27.15 -11.25 45.21
C TRP A 493 -26.37 -12.56 45.22
N GLN A 494 -25.39 -12.65 46.11
CA GLN A 494 -24.55 -13.83 46.32
C GLN A 494 -24.93 -14.53 47.64
N SER A 495 -25.38 -15.78 47.55
CA SER A 495 -25.51 -16.65 48.72
C SER A 495 -24.16 -16.89 49.38
N ALA A 496 -24.10 -16.75 50.69
CA ALA A 496 -22.86 -16.85 51.44
C ALA A 496 -23.04 -17.65 52.74
N LYS A 497 -21.95 -17.86 53.50
CA LYS A 497 -22.00 -18.42 54.86
C LYS A 497 -21.32 -17.46 55.84
N GLN A 498 -22.05 -17.03 56.85
CA GLN A 498 -21.62 -15.97 57.77
C GLN A 498 -20.24 -16.26 58.39
N GLY A 499 -19.35 -15.26 58.35
CA GLY A 499 -17.99 -15.37 58.90
C GLY A 499 -17.02 -16.27 58.12
N THR A 500 -17.44 -16.92 57.02
CA THR A 500 -16.58 -17.76 56.18
C THR A 500 -16.19 -17.05 54.88
N LYS A 501 -15.07 -17.43 54.27
CA LYS A 501 -14.71 -16.92 52.93
C LYS A 501 -15.66 -17.49 51.88
N THR A 502 -16.30 -16.61 51.14
CA THR A 502 -17.13 -16.93 49.96
C THR A 502 -16.32 -16.57 48.72
N GLU A 503 -16.28 -17.47 47.73
CA GLU A 503 -15.63 -17.20 46.44
C GLU A 503 -16.62 -16.56 45.47
N CYS A 504 -16.20 -15.45 44.86
CA CYS A 504 -16.98 -14.72 43.88
C CYS A 504 -16.21 -14.64 42.57
N THR A 505 -16.90 -14.83 41.44
CA THR A 505 -16.32 -14.67 40.10
C THR A 505 -17.04 -13.57 39.35
N VAL A 506 -16.31 -12.53 39.00
CA VAL A 506 -16.76 -11.44 38.11
C VAL A 506 -16.34 -11.75 36.66
N GLN A 507 -17.19 -11.39 35.70
CA GLN A 507 -16.98 -11.62 34.26
C GLN A 507 -17.39 -10.40 33.44
N TRP A 508 -16.66 -10.14 32.36
CA TRP A 508 -16.84 -8.99 31.45
C TRP A 508 -16.49 -9.34 29.99
N THR A 509 -16.80 -10.56 29.56
CA THR A 509 -16.55 -11.05 28.20
C THR A 509 -17.13 -10.08 27.17
N ASN A 510 -16.28 -9.59 26.27
CA ASN A 510 -16.59 -8.60 25.22
C ASN A 510 -17.10 -7.22 25.70
N HIS A 511 -17.09 -6.94 27.00
CA HIS A 511 -17.61 -5.69 27.55
C HIS A 511 -16.74 -4.48 27.17
N PHE A 512 -15.42 -4.57 27.30
CA PHE A 512 -14.51 -3.50 26.85
C PHE A 512 -14.02 -3.76 25.42
N TYR A 513 -13.94 -2.70 24.62
CA TYR A 513 -13.41 -2.77 23.25
C TYR A 513 -12.84 -1.42 22.78
N ASN A 514 -11.82 -1.46 21.92
CA ASN A 514 -11.41 -0.34 21.09
C ASN A 514 -11.73 -0.69 19.63
N ASN A 515 -12.81 -0.10 19.08
CA ASN A 515 -13.29 -0.37 17.72
C ASN A 515 -12.20 -0.19 16.66
N PHE A 516 -11.42 0.90 16.74
CA PHE A 516 -10.42 1.21 15.72
C PHE A 516 -9.35 0.12 15.62
N ILE A 517 -8.87 -0.35 16.77
CA ILE A 517 -7.85 -1.40 16.86
C ILE A 517 -8.45 -2.77 16.49
N SER A 518 -9.65 -3.07 16.98
CA SER A 518 -10.35 -4.34 16.80
C SER A 518 -10.81 -4.55 15.36
N ASP A 519 -11.60 -3.62 14.81
CA ASP A 519 -12.18 -3.72 13.47
C ASP A 519 -11.11 -3.58 12.38
N GLY A 520 -10.13 -2.71 12.62
CA GLY A 520 -8.93 -2.56 11.78
C GLY A 520 -7.95 -3.72 11.89
N LYS A 521 -8.13 -4.64 12.86
CA LYS A 521 -7.23 -5.77 13.16
C LYS A 521 -5.76 -5.37 13.28
N LEU A 522 -5.50 -4.19 13.86
CA LEU A 522 -4.19 -3.52 13.78
C LEU A 522 -3.07 -4.27 14.57
N LEU A 523 -3.47 -5.15 15.48
CA LEU A 523 -2.59 -6.01 16.27
C LEU A 523 -2.41 -7.42 15.70
N ASN A 524 -3.04 -7.76 14.57
CA ASN A 524 -2.86 -9.06 13.93
C ASN A 524 -1.45 -9.22 13.34
N LYS A 525 -1.11 -10.45 12.97
CA LYS A 525 0.11 -10.79 12.23
C LYS A 525 0.26 -9.90 10.99
N VAL A 526 1.46 -9.36 10.79
CA VAL A 526 1.89 -8.68 9.56
C VAL A 526 2.59 -9.70 8.67
N ASN A 527 2.26 -9.74 7.39
CA ASN A 527 2.96 -10.58 6.44
C ASN A 527 4.41 -10.08 6.21
N ALA A 528 5.31 -11.00 5.83
CA ALA A 528 6.62 -10.63 5.28
C ALA A 528 6.44 -9.70 4.06
N TYR A 529 7.33 -8.71 3.90
CA TYR A 529 7.27 -7.78 2.77
C TYR A 529 7.35 -8.56 1.44
N PRO A 530 6.40 -8.37 0.51
CA PRO A 530 6.35 -9.15 -0.73
C PRO A 530 7.51 -8.76 -1.66
N SER A 531 8.40 -9.71 -1.95
CA SER A 531 9.56 -9.51 -2.81
C SER A 531 9.19 -9.07 -4.23
N GLN A 532 9.81 -7.99 -4.73
CA GLN A 532 9.57 -7.44 -6.06
C GLN A 532 10.75 -7.73 -7.00
N PHE A 533 10.47 -7.72 -8.31
CA PHE A 533 11.44 -7.85 -9.42
C PHE A 533 12.17 -9.20 -9.56
N GLU A 534 11.77 -10.27 -8.86
CA GLU A 534 12.44 -11.59 -8.93
C GLU A 534 12.62 -12.16 -10.35
N ASN A 535 11.70 -11.87 -11.27
CA ASN A 535 11.79 -12.38 -12.64
C ASN A 535 12.94 -11.74 -13.44
N ILE A 536 13.29 -10.49 -13.12
CA ILE A 536 14.34 -9.71 -13.82
C ILE A 536 15.74 -10.20 -13.41
N GLU A 537 15.87 -10.63 -12.14
CA GLU A 537 17.08 -11.26 -11.60
C GLU A 537 17.37 -12.59 -12.32
N ARG A 538 16.35 -13.45 -12.52
CA ARG A 538 16.50 -14.75 -13.21
C ARG A 538 16.93 -14.63 -14.67
N GLU A 539 16.60 -13.52 -15.33
CA GLU A 539 17.01 -13.25 -16.70
C GLU A 539 18.40 -12.60 -16.81
N GLY A 540 19.05 -12.31 -15.68
CA GLY A 540 20.38 -11.71 -15.61
C GLY A 540 20.43 -10.23 -16.01
N ILE A 541 19.27 -9.57 -16.13
CA ILE A 541 19.15 -8.20 -16.64
C ILE A 541 19.54 -7.18 -15.57
N LEU A 542 19.07 -7.38 -14.32
CA LEU A 542 19.40 -6.52 -13.17
C LEU A 542 19.41 -7.33 -11.87
N LYS A 543 20.37 -7.05 -10.97
CA LYS A 543 20.38 -7.54 -9.56
C LYS A 543 19.33 -6.87 -8.66
N THR A 544 18.33 -6.17 -9.21
CA THR A 544 17.45 -5.25 -8.47
C THR A 544 16.25 -5.95 -7.82
N LYS A 545 16.47 -7.08 -7.14
CA LYS A 545 15.43 -7.71 -6.32
C LYS A 545 15.18 -6.83 -5.08
N LYS A 546 13.95 -6.33 -4.90
CA LYS A 546 13.58 -5.56 -3.71
C LYS A 546 12.93 -6.49 -2.69
N PHE A 547 13.59 -6.72 -1.57
CA PHE A 547 13.11 -7.57 -0.48
C PHE A 547 13.72 -7.16 0.86
N VAL A 548 13.05 -7.51 1.95
CA VAL A 548 13.54 -7.34 3.33
C VAL A 548 14.21 -8.65 3.75
N TYR A 549 15.40 -8.58 4.33
CA TYR A 549 16.10 -9.75 4.86
C TYR A 549 15.48 -10.17 6.20
N PRO A 550 15.32 -11.47 6.52
CA PRO A 550 14.63 -11.89 7.75
C PRO A 550 15.22 -11.30 9.05
N GLY A 551 16.55 -11.20 9.17
CA GLY A 551 17.22 -10.57 10.32
C GLY A 551 17.10 -9.04 10.39
N PHE A 552 16.53 -8.41 9.36
CA PHE A 552 16.28 -6.97 9.27
C PHE A 552 14.77 -6.64 9.18
N ASP A 553 13.90 -7.65 9.21
CA ASP A 553 12.48 -7.48 9.42
C ASP A 553 12.17 -7.29 10.91
N ASP A 554 10.93 -6.92 11.24
CA ASP A 554 10.58 -6.48 12.58
C ASP A 554 10.25 -7.64 13.53
N ASN A 555 11.26 -8.11 14.27
CA ASN A 555 11.17 -9.28 15.16
C ASN A 555 11.50 -8.96 16.63
N GLU A 556 11.64 -7.67 16.96
CA GLU A 556 12.03 -7.18 18.29
C GLU A 556 11.12 -6.01 18.72
N GLY A 557 11.20 -5.59 19.99
CA GLY A 557 10.33 -4.51 20.51
C GLY A 557 8.97 -4.97 21.03
N GLU A 558 8.04 -4.03 21.15
CA GLU A 558 6.67 -4.28 21.59
C GLU A 558 5.70 -4.59 20.43
N ARG A 559 6.05 -4.22 19.19
CA ARG A 559 5.32 -4.49 17.96
C ARG A 559 6.22 -5.15 16.92
N THR A 560 6.02 -6.45 16.71
CA THR A 560 6.74 -7.23 15.69
C THR A 560 5.84 -7.59 14.51
N VAL A 561 6.34 -8.37 13.54
CA VAL A 561 5.53 -8.99 12.48
C VAL A 561 4.52 -10.02 13.02
N GLU A 562 4.67 -10.51 14.24
CA GLU A 562 3.72 -11.45 14.84
C GLU A 562 2.46 -10.76 15.38
N GLU A 563 1.44 -11.54 15.72
CA GLU A 563 0.25 -10.98 16.36
C GLU A 563 0.54 -10.58 17.82
N LYS A 564 0.01 -9.42 18.25
CA LYS A 564 0.05 -9.01 19.66
C LYS A 564 -1.24 -9.48 20.35
N PRO A 565 -1.17 -10.36 21.37
CA PRO A 565 -2.34 -10.86 22.07
C PRO A 565 -3.22 -9.73 22.59
N ASN A 566 -4.51 -9.77 22.25
CA ASN A 566 -5.50 -8.78 22.67
C ASN A 566 -6.91 -9.41 22.71
N LYS A 567 -7.85 -8.73 23.37
CA LYS A 567 -9.30 -8.99 23.26
C LYS A 567 -9.98 -7.70 22.84
N ASN A 568 -10.55 -7.66 21.64
CA ASN A 568 -11.24 -6.49 21.07
C ASN A 568 -10.41 -5.20 21.15
N GLY A 569 -9.09 -5.29 20.92
CA GLY A 569 -8.14 -4.17 21.03
C GLY A 569 -7.56 -3.91 22.43
N ILE A 570 -8.05 -4.58 23.47
CA ILE A 570 -7.53 -4.47 24.85
C ILE A 570 -6.37 -5.44 25.06
N VAL A 571 -5.25 -4.98 25.63
CA VAL A 571 -4.05 -5.81 25.86
C VAL A 571 -3.90 -6.30 27.31
N HIS A 572 -4.48 -5.60 28.29
CA HIS A 572 -4.66 -6.16 29.63
C HIS A 572 -5.80 -5.50 30.41
N PHE A 573 -6.23 -6.20 31.46
CA PHE A 573 -7.19 -5.75 32.45
C PHE A 573 -6.54 -5.66 33.82
N GLU A 574 -7.05 -4.74 34.63
CA GLU A 574 -6.82 -4.68 36.08
C GLU A 574 -8.15 -4.75 36.82
N VAL A 575 -8.14 -5.28 38.05
CA VAL A 575 -9.34 -5.41 38.89
C VAL A 575 -9.07 -4.84 40.28
N ASN A 576 -10.07 -4.16 40.85
CA ASN A 576 -10.05 -3.67 42.22
C ASN A 576 -11.40 -3.93 42.90
N ILE A 577 -11.39 -4.14 44.22
CA ILE A 577 -12.59 -4.53 44.99
C ILE A 577 -12.68 -3.65 46.22
N LEU A 578 -13.70 -2.81 46.27
CA LEU A 578 -13.99 -1.90 47.37
C LEU A 578 -15.19 -2.38 48.19
N TYR A 579 -15.21 -1.95 49.45
CA TYR A 579 -16.23 -2.30 50.45
C TYR A 579 -16.93 -1.01 50.92
N PRO A 580 -18.11 -1.08 51.60
CA PRO A 580 -19.16 -0.04 51.57
C PRO A 580 -18.81 1.40 51.97
N ASN A 581 -17.62 1.67 52.49
CA ASN A 581 -17.18 3.02 52.86
C ASN A 581 -16.55 3.77 51.66
N ASP A 582 -16.12 3.05 50.63
CA ASP A 582 -15.37 3.57 49.49
C ASP A 582 -16.15 3.34 48.18
N ILE A 583 -17.06 4.27 47.85
CA ILE A 583 -17.94 4.20 46.66
C ILE A 583 -17.27 4.82 45.41
N ASN A 584 -16.26 5.65 45.61
CA ASN A 584 -15.55 6.35 44.53
C ASN A 584 -14.61 5.42 43.75
N GLU A 585 -14.26 5.83 42.53
CA GLU A 585 -13.24 5.14 41.71
C GLU A 585 -11.93 4.98 42.49
N PRO A 586 -11.35 3.76 42.55
CA PRO A 586 -10.17 3.52 43.36
C PRO A 586 -8.91 4.12 42.74
N ALA A 587 -8.31 5.09 43.44
CA ALA A 587 -7.00 5.63 43.09
C ALA A 587 -5.85 4.60 43.21
N ASN A 588 -5.97 3.62 44.12
CA ASN A 588 -4.94 2.63 44.44
C ASN A 588 -5.54 1.24 44.69
N GLY A 589 -4.72 0.19 44.64
CA GLY A 589 -5.11 -1.19 45.00
C GLY A 589 -5.45 -2.12 43.83
N TRP A 590 -5.27 -1.65 42.60
CA TRP A 590 -5.47 -2.40 41.36
C TRP A 590 -4.59 -3.66 41.28
N ARG A 591 -5.14 -4.71 40.68
CA ARG A 591 -4.48 -6.01 40.49
C ARG A 591 -4.52 -6.40 39.02
N VAL A 592 -3.36 -6.62 38.42
CA VAL A 592 -3.23 -7.04 37.02
C VAL A 592 -3.85 -8.44 36.82
N ASN A 593 -4.75 -8.55 35.84
CA ASN A 593 -5.44 -9.78 35.45
C ASN A 593 -5.08 -10.27 34.03
N GLY A 594 -4.13 -9.59 33.37
CA GLY A 594 -3.72 -9.90 31.99
C GLY A 594 -4.90 -9.83 31.03
N LEU A 595 -4.99 -10.78 30.09
CA LEU A 595 -6.10 -10.87 29.12
C LEU A 595 -7.30 -11.70 29.62
N SER A 596 -7.34 -12.09 30.90
CA SER A 596 -8.51 -12.78 31.44
C SER A 596 -9.69 -11.81 31.54
N ASP A 597 -10.82 -12.20 30.96
CA ASP A 597 -12.11 -11.49 30.98
C ASP A 597 -13.00 -11.95 32.15
N ARG A 598 -12.37 -12.61 33.12
CA ARG A 598 -12.94 -13.06 34.39
C ARG A 598 -11.91 -12.92 35.50
N TYR A 599 -12.36 -12.71 36.72
CA TYR A 599 -11.51 -12.71 37.91
C TYR A 599 -12.25 -13.30 39.09
N THR A 600 -11.57 -14.14 39.87
CA THR A 600 -12.13 -14.81 41.05
C THR A 600 -11.46 -14.29 42.31
N PHE A 601 -12.25 -13.95 43.32
CA PHE A 601 -11.78 -13.41 44.59
C PHE A 601 -12.53 -14.03 45.75
N SER A 602 -11.88 -14.14 46.90
CA SER A 602 -12.51 -14.57 48.15
C SER A 602 -12.80 -13.38 49.04
N VAL A 603 -14.05 -13.24 49.48
CA VAL A 603 -14.55 -12.19 50.37
C VAL A 603 -15.10 -12.82 51.65
N VAL A 604 -14.93 -12.15 52.80
CA VAL A 604 -15.71 -12.49 54.00
C VAL A 604 -16.97 -11.62 53.94
N PRO A 605 -18.16 -12.22 53.69
CA PRO A 605 -19.40 -11.49 53.47
C PRO A 605 -19.80 -10.72 54.73
N LYS A 606 -20.50 -9.61 54.53
CA LYS A 606 -21.31 -8.95 55.55
C LYS A 606 -22.71 -8.83 54.98
N ASP A 607 -23.68 -9.38 55.70
CA ASP A 607 -25.05 -9.45 55.22
C ASP A 607 -25.62 -8.03 54.95
N GLY A 608 -26.37 -7.88 53.87
CA GLY A 608 -26.95 -6.62 53.43
C GLY A 608 -25.93 -5.56 52.98
N LYS A 609 -24.64 -5.89 52.79
CA LYS A 609 -23.59 -4.94 52.36
C LYS A 609 -23.06 -5.23 50.95
N PRO A 610 -22.86 -4.18 50.12
CA PRO A 610 -22.27 -4.34 48.79
C PRO A 610 -20.75 -4.56 48.86
N ALA A 611 -20.23 -5.27 47.86
CA ALA A 611 -18.88 -5.08 47.34
C ALA A 611 -18.97 -4.43 45.96
N PHE A 612 -18.10 -3.45 45.70
CA PHE A 612 -17.94 -2.79 44.40
C PHE A 612 -16.74 -3.41 43.69
N ILE A 613 -16.97 -4.01 42.52
CA ILE A 613 -15.92 -4.60 41.70
C ILE A 613 -15.67 -3.68 40.52
N TRP A 614 -14.50 -3.05 40.51
CA TRP A 614 -14.02 -2.19 39.44
C TRP A 614 -13.12 -2.97 38.50
N VAL A 615 -13.31 -2.78 37.20
CA VAL A 615 -12.47 -3.35 36.15
C VAL A 615 -11.96 -2.22 35.26
N ARG A 616 -10.67 -2.22 35.00
CA ARG A 616 -9.96 -1.24 34.18
C ARG A 616 -9.35 -1.94 32.99
N ALA A 617 -9.67 -1.45 31.79
CA ALA A 617 -9.14 -1.96 30.53
C ALA A 617 -8.07 -1.02 29.98
N HIS A 618 -6.98 -1.59 29.45
CA HIS A 618 -5.87 -0.88 28.85
C HIS A 618 -5.61 -1.37 27.41
N ASP A 619 -5.47 -0.44 26.47
CA ASP A 619 -5.03 -0.73 25.10
C ASP A 619 -3.54 -0.43 24.87
N VAL A 620 -3.04 -0.73 23.67
CA VAL A 620 -1.63 -0.52 23.30
C VAL A 620 -1.19 0.94 23.26
N LEU A 621 -2.11 1.89 23.16
CA LEU A 621 -1.82 3.33 23.06
C LEU A 621 -1.88 4.03 24.43
N GLY A 622 -2.01 3.26 25.52
CA GLY A 622 -2.20 3.78 26.86
C GLY A 622 -3.55 4.45 27.07
N ASN A 623 -4.58 4.15 26.26
CA ASN A 623 -5.94 4.48 26.66
C ASN A 623 -6.34 3.59 27.82
N VAL A 624 -7.09 4.19 28.75
CA VAL A 624 -7.60 3.52 29.95
C VAL A 624 -9.11 3.75 30.00
N LYS A 625 -9.87 2.70 30.31
CA LYS A 625 -11.32 2.81 30.56
C LYS A 625 -11.73 1.92 31.72
N ASP A 626 -12.38 2.55 32.69
CA ASP A 626 -12.91 1.91 33.88
C ASP A 626 -14.42 1.74 33.76
N ASP A 627 -14.90 0.62 34.30
CA ASP A 627 -16.31 0.40 34.63
C ASP A 627 -16.41 -0.46 35.92
N ASN A 628 -17.60 -0.54 36.52
CA ASN A 628 -17.82 -1.31 37.75
C ASN A 628 -19.15 -2.05 37.78
N THR A 629 -19.23 -3.01 38.71
CA THR A 629 -20.45 -3.73 39.06
C THR A 629 -20.53 -3.94 40.55
N ILE A 630 -21.73 -4.22 41.06
CA ILE A 630 -22.00 -4.37 42.49
C ILE A 630 -22.63 -5.72 42.78
N VAL A 631 -22.25 -6.31 43.92
CA VAL A 631 -22.88 -7.53 44.44
C VAL A 631 -23.10 -7.39 45.94
N TYR A 632 -24.27 -7.82 46.39
CA TYR A 632 -24.65 -7.87 47.79
C TYR A 632 -24.57 -9.30 48.30
N PHE A 633 -24.31 -9.45 49.60
CA PHE A 633 -24.19 -10.74 50.26
C PHE A 633 -25.33 -10.95 51.24
N ASP A 634 -25.78 -12.19 51.32
CA ASP A 634 -26.69 -12.66 52.36
C ASP A 634 -26.41 -14.14 52.65
N SER A 635 -26.33 -14.45 53.95
CA SER A 635 -26.06 -15.77 54.49
C SER A 635 -27.17 -16.31 55.40
N THR A 636 -28.27 -15.58 55.55
CA THR A 636 -29.43 -15.96 56.36
C THR A 636 -30.62 -16.35 55.49
N PRO A 637 -31.26 -17.52 55.70
CA PRO A 637 -32.53 -17.83 55.02
C PRO A 637 -33.67 -16.93 55.50
N PRO A 638 -34.73 -16.73 54.68
CA PRO A 638 -35.87 -15.89 55.05
C PRO A 638 -36.59 -16.45 56.29
N VAL A 639 -36.99 -15.57 57.20
CA VAL A 639 -37.71 -15.91 58.43
C VAL A 639 -39.20 -16.01 58.15
N LEU A 640 -39.83 -17.09 58.63
CA LEU A 640 -41.27 -17.33 58.56
C LEU A 640 -41.88 -17.29 59.97
N SER A 641 -43.05 -16.64 60.10
CA SER A 641 -43.84 -16.65 61.34
C SER A 641 -44.69 -17.90 61.44
N ASN A 642 -44.77 -18.47 62.65
CA ASN A 642 -45.67 -19.60 62.96
C ASN A 642 -47.17 -19.22 62.95
N ASN A 643 -47.52 -17.95 62.79
CA ASN A 643 -48.91 -17.48 62.75
C ASN A 643 -49.58 -17.70 61.37
N SER A 644 -49.30 -18.82 60.70
CA SER A 644 -49.94 -19.17 59.43
C SER A 644 -51.42 -19.44 59.62
N THR A 645 -52.28 -18.78 58.84
CA THR A 645 -53.74 -18.89 58.91
C THR A 645 -54.30 -19.41 57.60
N PHE A 646 -54.96 -20.58 57.63
CA PHE A 646 -55.70 -21.10 56.49
C PHE A 646 -57.20 -20.84 56.65
N ALA A 647 -57.71 -19.84 55.92
CA ALA A 647 -59.11 -19.45 55.93
C ALA A 647 -59.85 -20.05 54.73
N ARG A 648 -60.79 -20.96 55.02
CA ARG A 648 -61.63 -21.60 54.00
C ARG A 648 -62.65 -20.61 53.43
N ASN A 649 -62.97 -20.76 52.15
CA ASN A 649 -64.14 -20.14 51.51
C ASN A 649 -64.16 -18.61 51.57
N GLN A 650 -63.04 -17.96 51.22
CA GLN A 650 -62.98 -16.51 51.06
C GLN A 650 -63.46 -16.05 49.68
N LYS A 651 -63.82 -14.77 49.55
CA LYS A 651 -64.02 -14.11 48.25
C LYS A 651 -62.64 -13.72 47.71
N GLY A 652 -62.10 -14.53 46.81
CA GLY A 652 -60.74 -14.41 46.27
C GLY A 652 -60.68 -14.57 44.75
N THR A 653 -59.48 -14.90 44.26
CA THR A 653 -59.14 -14.91 42.82
C THR A 653 -59.88 -15.98 42.00
N TYR A 654 -60.25 -17.11 42.63
CA TYR A 654 -60.94 -18.25 42.00
C TYR A 654 -62.40 -18.36 42.47
N ASN A 655 -63.25 -18.99 41.65
CA ASN A 655 -64.66 -19.29 41.98
C ASN A 655 -64.81 -20.03 43.33
N HIS A 656 -63.82 -20.84 43.68
CA HIS A 656 -63.74 -21.64 44.89
C HIS A 656 -62.39 -21.39 45.60
N THR A 657 -62.21 -20.19 46.17
CA THR A 657 -60.93 -19.83 46.82
C THR A 657 -60.91 -20.20 48.32
N SER A 658 -59.80 -20.76 48.77
CA SER A 658 -59.34 -20.67 50.16
C SER A 658 -58.04 -19.86 50.23
N ARG A 659 -57.78 -19.21 51.36
CA ARG A 659 -56.63 -18.32 51.51
C ARG A 659 -55.70 -18.82 52.60
N LEU A 660 -54.42 -18.97 52.26
CA LEU A 660 -53.35 -19.12 53.22
C LEU A 660 -52.63 -17.78 53.40
N THR A 661 -52.60 -17.28 54.63
CA THR A 661 -51.86 -16.06 55.03
C THR A 661 -50.75 -16.42 55.99
N PHE A 662 -49.52 -15.96 55.73
CA PHE A 662 -48.35 -16.20 56.57
C PHE A 662 -47.40 -15.00 56.49
N ASP A 663 -46.66 -14.71 57.56
CA ASP A 663 -45.64 -13.65 57.50
C ASP A 663 -44.30 -14.22 57.06
N ALA A 664 -43.65 -13.53 56.12
CA ALA A 664 -42.31 -13.86 55.65
C ALA A 664 -41.47 -12.58 55.51
N TRP A 665 -40.24 -12.61 56.00
CA TRP A 665 -39.29 -11.51 55.82
C TRP A 665 -37.85 -11.97 55.82
N ASP A 666 -37.01 -11.14 55.24
CA ASP A 666 -35.57 -11.32 55.21
C ASP A 666 -34.96 -9.92 55.32
N ALA A 667 -34.19 -9.67 56.38
CA ALA A 667 -33.77 -8.32 56.73
C ALA A 667 -32.60 -7.81 55.86
N ASP A 668 -31.90 -8.71 55.18
CA ASP A 668 -30.63 -8.43 54.50
C ASP A 668 -30.78 -8.38 52.99
N SER A 669 -31.52 -9.33 52.38
CA SER A 669 -31.80 -9.36 50.94
C SER A 669 -33.27 -9.23 50.55
N GLY A 670 -34.19 -9.59 51.45
CA GLY A 670 -35.63 -9.52 51.18
C GLY A 670 -36.18 -10.73 50.41
N VAL A 671 -37.50 -10.92 50.45
CA VAL A 671 -38.15 -12.11 49.85
C VAL A 671 -38.21 -11.98 48.33
N TYR A 672 -37.76 -13.00 47.61
CA TYR A 672 -37.68 -13.02 46.14
C TYR A 672 -38.81 -13.82 45.48
N LYS A 673 -39.06 -15.03 45.97
CA LYS A 673 -39.97 -15.99 45.33
C LYS A 673 -40.67 -16.85 46.37
N ILE A 674 -41.92 -17.18 46.11
CA ILE A 674 -42.70 -18.15 46.88
C ILE A 674 -43.06 -19.30 45.95
N GLU A 675 -42.77 -20.52 46.35
CA GLU A 675 -43.26 -21.75 45.73
C GLU A 675 -44.14 -22.50 46.72
N PHE A 676 -45.14 -23.21 46.23
CA PHE A 676 -45.98 -24.05 47.06
C PHE A 676 -46.35 -25.35 46.37
N ARG A 677 -46.55 -26.39 47.17
CA ARG A 677 -47.01 -27.72 46.73
C ARG A 677 -48.05 -28.28 47.68
N LEU A 678 -49.05 -28.92 47.11
CA LEU A 678 -50.07 -29.68 47.83
C LEU A 678 -49.61 -31.13 47.89
N ILE A 679 -49.40 -31.65 49.10
CA ILE A 679 -48.88 -32.99 49.36
C ILE A 679 -49.96 -33.79 50.10
N ARG A 680 -50.33 -34.97 49.59
CA ARG A 680 -51.15 -35.95 50.30
C ARG A 680 -50.38 -36.57 51.47
N ASN A 681 -50.95 -36.59 52.67
CA ASN A 681 -50.25 -37.06 53.87
C ASN A 681 -50.21 -38.59 54.03
N ASP A 682 -50.99 -39.33 53.23
CA ASP A 682 -51.05 -40.80 53.28
C ASP A 682 -49.96 -41.49 52.44
N ASN A 683 -49.62 -40.89 51.29
CA ASN A 683 -48.67 -41.46 50.32
C ASN A 683 -47.55 -40.48 49.89
N TYR A 684 -47.50 -39.28 50.46
CA TYR A 684 -46.57 -38.18 50.13
C TYR A 684 -46.60 -37.73 48.66
N GLN A 685 -47.70 -38.00 47.94
CA GLN A 685 -47.87 -37.60 46.55
C GLN A 685 -48.13 -36.10 46.45
N ILE A 686 -47.36 -35.42 45.59
CA ILE A 686 -47.64 -34.04 45.18
C ILE A 686 -48.81 -34.07 44.20
N ILE A 687 -49.95 -33.48 44.58
CA ILE A 687 -51.16 -33.39 43.74
C ILE A 687 -51.23 -32.09 42.94
N TYR A 688 -50.52 -31.04 43.40
CA TYR A 688 -50.38 -29.76 42.70
C TYR A 688 -49.11 -29.03 43.16
N ASN A 689 -48.49 -28.26 42.27
CA ASN A 689 -47.41 -27.33 42.61
C ASN A 689 -47.46 -26.08 41.73
N ASN A 690 -47.11 -24.92 42.29
CA ASN A 690 -47.03 -23.67 41.54
C ASN A 690 -46.15 -22.64 42.30
N SER A 691 -45.89 -21.49 41.68
CA SER A 691 -45.27 -20.33 42.32
C SER A 691 -46.30 -19.22 42.58
N ALA A 692 -46.07 -18.42 43.61
CA ALA A 692 -46.85 -17.24 43.94
C ALA A 692 -45.98 -15.97 43.90
N SER A 693 -46.61 -14.85 43.53
CA SER A 693 -45.98 -13.53 43.58
C SER A 693 -45.76 -13.08 45.02
N VAL A 694 -44.63 -12.42 45.28
CA VAL A 694 -44.33 -11.81 46.57
C VAL A 694 -45.10 -10.49 46.73
N SER A 695 -45.69 -10.26 47.91
CA SER A 695 -46.33 -9.00 48.27
C SER A 695 -45.29 -7.88 48.42
N VAL A 696 -45.22 -6.98 47.44
CA VAL A 696 -44.29 -5.82 47.40
C VAL A 696 -45.03 -4.48 47.34
N GLN A 697 -44.36 -3.40 47.75
CA GLN A 697 -44.89 -2.03 47.73
C GLN A 697 -43.80 -1.03 47.29
N ASN A 698 -44.19 0.04 46.59
CA ASN A 698 -43.23 0.72 45.69
C ASN A 698 -42.32 1.81 46.30
N ILE A 699 -42.70 2.59 47.34
CA ILE A 699 -41.90 3.79 47.73
C ILE A 699 -41.78 4.02 49.24
N SER A 700 -42.81 3.79 50.05
CA SER A 700 -42.70 3.85 51.51
C SER A 700 -43.82 3.06 52.17
N CYS A 701 -43.56 2.53 53.36
CA CYS A 701 -44.48 1.64 54.04
C CYS A 701 -44.24 1.68 55.57
N ASN A 702 -45.26 1.30 56.34
CA ASN A 702 -45.25 1.34 57.81
C ASN A 702 -44.40 0.19 58.37
N SER A 703 -43.41 0.46 59.22
CA SER A 703 -42.45 -0.54 59.75
C SER A 703 -43.07 -1.67 60.61
N ARG A 704 -44.39 -1.65 60.81
CA ARG A 704 -45.18 -2.74 61.42
C ARG A 704 -45.79 -3.70 60.40
N GLU A 705 -45.90 -3.30 59.15
CA GLU A 705 -46.62 -4.01 58.08
C GLU A 705 -45.67 -4.44 56.94
N CYS A 706 -44.46 -3.88 56.91
CA CYS A 706 -43.44 -4.11 55.89
C CYS A 706 -42.02 -3.90 56.42
N TYR A 707 -41.06 -4.21 55.56
CA TYR A 707 -39.66 -3.80 55.66
C TYR A 707 -39.12 -3.46 54.27
N CYS A 708 -38.00 -2.72 54.17
CA CYS A 708 -37.40 -2.36 52.89
C CYS A 708 -35.92 -2.75 52.84
N VAL A 709 -35.49 -3.29 51.69
CA VAL A 709 -34.12 -3.66 51.38
C VAL A 709 -33.74 -2.99 50.06
N LEU A 710 -32.65 -2.21 50.08
CA LEU A 710 -32.29 -1.29 48.99
C LEU A 710 -33.49 -0.38 48.65
N GLU A 711 -33.90 -0.33 47.39
CA GLU A 711 -35.02 0.49 46.90
C GLU A 711 -36.37 -0.25 46.86
N LYS A 712 -36.44 -1.51 47.36
CA LYS A 712 -37.66 -2.33 47.32
C LYS A 712 -38.23 -2.56 48.72
N CYS A 713 -39.53 -2.37 48.88
CA CYS A 713 -40.24 -2.67 50.12
C CYS A 713 -41.12 -3.91 49.97
N PHE A 714 -41.05 -4.78 50.98
CA PHE A 714 -41.72 -6.08 51.06
C PHE A 714 -42.71 -6.06 52.23
N ILE A 715 -43.93 -6.52 51.99
CA ILE A 715 -44.97 -6.61 53.02
C ILE A 715 -44.70 -7.88 53.84
N PHE A 716 -44.84 -7.82 55.18
CA PHE A 716 -44.63 -9.02 56.02
C PHE A 716 -45.64 -10.12 55.65
N ALA A 717 -46.93 -9.78 55.63
CA ALA A 717 -48.02 -10.70 55.34
C ALA A 717 -48.07 -11.09 53.84
N GLN A 718 -47.71 -12.32 53.55
CA GLN A 718 -47.85 -12.96 52.24
C GLN A 718 -49.23 -13.61 52.13
N ILE A 719 -49.86 -13.47 50.96
CA ILE A 719 -51.21 -13.97 50.68
C ILE A 719 -51.16 -14.97 49.55
N LEU A 720 -51.55 -16.21 49.83
CA LEU A 720 -51.66 -17.29 48.85
C LEU A 720 -53.14 -17.68 48.69
N ASP A 721 -53.75 -17.23 47.59
CA ASP A 721 -55.06 -17.71 47.13
C ASP A 721 -54.90 -19.09 46.47
N LEU A 722 -55.57 -20.10 47.03
CA LEU A 722 -55.61 -21.47 46.53
C LEU A 722 -56.97 -21.78 45.92
N ASP A 723 -57.00 -22.37 44.72
CA ASP A 723 -58.21 -22.96 44.18
C ASP A 723 -58.50 -24.28 44.90
N ASN A 724 -59.68 -24.39 45.51
CA ASN A 724 -60.14 -25.59 46.18
C ASN A 724 -60.21 -26.80 45.22
N CYS A 725 -60.34 -26.57 43.90
CA CYS A 725 -60.37 -27.65 42.92
C CYS A 725 -59.00 -28.33 42.72
N TRP A 726 -57.90 -27.75 43.22
CA TRP A 726 -56.60 -28.45 43.30
C TRP A 726 -56.55 -29.53 44.38
N PHE A 727 -57.56 -29.59 45.26
CA PHE A 727 -57.72 -30.61 46.31
C PHE A 727 -58.68 -31.75 45.90
N MET A 728 -59.07 -31.85 44.63
CA MET A 728 -59.92 -32.93 44.15
C MET A 728 -59.28 -34.31 44.36
N MET A 729 -60.08 -35.26 44.87
CA MET A 729 -59.68 -36.64 45.11
C MET A 729 -60.92 -37.55 45.14
N ALA A 730 -60.73 -38.87 45.18
CA ALA A 730 -61.84 -39.81 45.32
C ALA A 730 -62.64 -39.51 46.60
N LYS A 731 -63.97 -39.63 46.56
CA LYS A 731 -64.86 -39.34 47.70
C LYS A 731 -64.47 -40.12 48.95
N GLU A 732 -63.99 -41.35 48.76
CA GLU A 732 -63.52 -42.22 49.83
C GLU A 732 -62.27 -41.71 50.56
N ASP A 733 -61.52 -40.79 49.94
CA ASP A 733 -60.31 -40.16 50.49
C ASP A 733 -60.62 -38.78 51.13
N ILE A 734 -61.65 -38.06 50.67
CA ILE A 734 -61.98 -36.68 51.15
C ILE A 734 -62.14 -36.60 52.68
N ASP A 735 -62.65 -37.67 53.29
CA ASP A 735 -62.88 -37.79 54.75
C ASP A 735 -61.77 -38.52 55.51
N LYS A 736 -60.72 -38.98 54.81
CA LYS A 736 -59.66 -39.85 55.37
C LYS A 736 -58.24 -39.33 55.15
N VAL A 737 -58.01 -38.50 54.14
CA VAL A 737 -56.69 -38.05 53.70
C VAL A 737 -56.55 -36.56 53.95
N ASN A 738 -55.60 -36.18 54.81
CA ASN A 738 -55.23 -34.77 54.99
C ASN A 738 -54.23 -34.38 53.90
N VAL A 739 -54.27 -33.11 53.49
CA VAL A 739 -53.30 -32.53 52.54
C VAL A 739 -52.49 -31.46 53.26
N THR A 740 -51.17 -31.52 53.14
CA THR A 740 -50.26 -30.45 53.57
C THR A 740 -50.07 -29.46 52.42
N VAL A 741 -50.27 -28.18 52.69
CA VAL A 741 -49.73 -27.10 51.88
C VAL A 741 -48.30 -26.85 52.36
N GLU A 742 -47.30 -27.29 51.61
CA GLU A 742 -45.91 -26.93 51.88
C GLU A 742 -45.56 -25.70 51.03
N VAL A 743 -45.16 -24.61 51.70
CA VAL A 743 -44.71 -23.37 51.09
C VAL A 743 -43.20 -23.24 51.30
N THR A 744 -42.47 -23.05 50.21
CA THR A 744 -41.03 -22.72 50.21
C THR A 744 -40.87 -21.26 49.84
N VAL A 745 -40.22 -20.49 50.70
CA VAL A 745 -39.95 -19.07 50.48
C VAL A 745 -38.45 -18.89 50.27
N TYR A 746 -38.09 -18.19 49.20
CA TYR A 746 -36.70 -17.87 48.84
C TYR A 746 -36.45 -16.38 49.02
N ASN A 747 -35.28 -16.02 49.54
CA ASN A 747 -34.78 -14.64 49.52
C ASN A 747 -34.02 -14.32 48.22
N GLN A 748 -33.50 -13.10 48.04
CA GLN A 748 -32.81 -12.73 46.79
C GLN A 748 -31.47 -13.47 46.61
N ALA A 749 -30.85 -13.95 47.69
CA ALA A 749 -29.71 -14.85 47.62
C ALA A 749 -30.09 -16.32 47.34
N LEU A 750 -31.38 -16.62 47.08
CA LEU A 750 -31.93 -17.96 46.83
C LEU A 750 -31.78 -18.93 48.02
N LEU A 751 -31.58 -18.43 49.23
CA LEU A 751 -31.70 -19.22 50.46
C LEU A 751 -33.17 -19.48 50.76
N GLU A 752 -33.50 -20.71 51.16
CA GLU A 752 -34.90 -21.17 51.33
C GLU A 752 -35.27 -21.47 52.78
N THR A 753 -36.52 -21.17 53.13
CA THR A 753 -37.18 -21.64 54.37
C THR A 753 -38.55 -22.22 54.03
N LYS A 754 -38.96 -23.26 54.76
CA LYS A 754 -40.18 -24.03 54.49
C LYS A 754 -41.20 -23.93 55.62
N LEU A 755 -42.46 -23.70 55.25
CA LEU A 755 -43.64 -23.71 56.10
C LEU A 755 -44.56 -24.86 55.64
N SER A 756 -45.05 -25.67 56.57
CA SER A 756 -46.02 -26.75 56.28
C SER A 756 -47.31 -26.48 57.04
N VAL A 757 -48.43 -26.40 56.31
CA VAL A 757 -49.76 -26.16 56.88
C VAL A 757 -50.68 -27.32 56.52
N ASN A 758 -51.12 -28.07 57.54
CA ASN A 758 -52.08 -29.16 57.36
C ASN A 758 -53.49 -28.62 57.08
N VAL A 759 -54.17 -29.21 56.10
CA VAL A 759 -55.59 -28.98 55.82
C VAL A 759 -56.39 -30.17 56.38
N ASP A 760 -56.70 -30.09 57.67
CA ASP A 760 -57.30 -31.21 58.44
C ASP A 760 -58.80 -31.47 58.21
N THR A 761 -59.43 -30.75 57.28
CA THR A 761 -60.78 -31.09 56.80
C THR A 761 -60.94 -30.53 55.40
N ILE A 762 -60.71 -31.40 54.42
CA ILE A 762 -60.95 -31.15 53.00
C ILE A 762 -62.46 -31.13 52.74
N HIS A 763 -63.21 -32.00 53.45
CA HIS A 763 -64.63 -31.81 53.74
C HIS A 763 -64.83 -30.43 54.42
N GLY A 764 -65.48 -29.51 53.71
CA GLY A 764 -65.75 -28.12 54.07
C GLY A 764 -65.25 -27.09 53.04
N LEU A 765 -64.44 -27.51 52.06
CA LEU A 765 -64.01 -26.63 50.96
C LEU A 765 -65.14 -26.49 49.91
N ARG A 766 -65.57 -25.25 49.65
CA ARG A 766 -66.55 -24.93 48.58
C ARG A 766 -66.05 -25.48 47.25
N GLY A 767 -66.93 -26.13 46.49
CA GLY A 767 -66.58 -26.87 45.28
C GLY A 767 -66.56 -28.39 45.48
N LEU A 768 -66.17 -28.91 46.65
CA LEU A 768 -66.01 -30.35 46.86
C LEU A 768 -67.29 -31.08 47.34
N GLU A 769 -68.29 -30.34 47.84
CA GLU A 769 -69.53 -30.90 48.44
C GLU A 769 -70.84 -30.56 47.69
N LYS A 770 -70.84 -29.55 46.81
CA LYS A 770 -72.09 -28.99 46.25
C LYS A 770 -72.55 -29.67 44.96
N TYR A 771 -73.19 -30.83 45.11
CA TYR A 771 -73.86 -31.54 44.01
C TYR A 771 -75.33 -31.11 43.93
N SER A 772 -75.71 -30.33 42.90
CA SER A 772 -77.11 -29.92 42.69
C SER A 772 -77.87 -30.89 41.78
N GLY A 773 -78.98 -31.40 42.32
CA GLY A 773 -79.91 -32.33 41.67
C GLY A 773 -80.71 -31.73 40.51
N PRO A 774 -81.48 -32.54 39.78
CA PRO A 774 -82.60 -32.04 38.99
C PRO A 774 -83.60 -31.32 39.91
N VAL A 775 -83.99 -30.10 39.55
CA VAL A 775 -84.99 -29.31 40.29
C VAL A 775 -86.20 -29.04 39.39
N ASN A 776 -87.30 -28.53 39.98
CA ASN A 776 -88.53 -28.22 39.26
C ASN A 776 -89.08 -29.40 38.43
N ILE A 777 -88.93 -30.63 38.95
CA ILE A 777 -89.39 -31.86 38.31
C ILE A 777 -90.93 -31.79 38.17
N ARG A 778 -91.42 -31.97 36.95
CA ARG A 778 -92.84 -31.84 36.59
C ARG A 778 -93.25 -32.92 35.59
N SER A 779 -94.46 -33.46 35.75
CA SER A 779 -95.12 -34.27 34.72
C SER A 779 -95.92 -33.38 33.77
N THR A 780 -95.48 -33.24 32.51
CA THR A 780 -96.07 -32.31 31.54
C THR A 780 -97.12 -32.96 30.63
N GLU A 781 -96.89 -34.19 30.21
CA GLU A 781 -97.80 -34.97 29.36
C GLU A 781 -98.13 -36.25 30.12
N ARG A 782 -99.38 -36.41 30.59
CA ARG A 782 -99.85 -37.58 31.35
C ARG A 782 -101.01 -38.23 30.61
N ASN A 783 -100.82 -39.49 30.23
CA ASN A 783 -101.81 -40.30 29.55
C ASN A 783 -102.14 -41.56 30.37
N VAL A 784 -102.99 -42.40 29.80
CA VAL A 784 -103.43 -43.68 30.36
C VAL A 784 -102.24 -44.62 30.59
N ASN A 785 -101.25 -44.63 29.69
CA ASN A 785 -100.13 -45.58 29.70
C ASN A 785 -98.73 -44.94 29.56
N SER A 786 -98.62 -43.62 29.67
CA SER A 786 -97.34 -42.91 29.59
C SER A 786 -97.28 -41.61 30.41
N VAL A 787 -96.05 -41.19 30.73
CA VAL A 787 -95.76 -39.84 31.24
C VAL A 787 -94.53 -39.24 30.56
N ARG A 788 -94.53 -37.93 30.33
CA ARG A 788 -93.33 -37.12 30.13
C ARG A 788 -92.98 -36.37 31.39
N LEU A 789 -91.76 -36.56 31.89
CA LEU A 789 -91.19 -35.79 33.01
C LEU A 789 -90.18 -34.79 32.47
N GLU A 790 -90.21 -33.56 32.97
CA GLU A 790 -89.25 -32.52 32.66
C GLU A 790 -88.66 -31.91 33.93
N TRP A 791 -87.43 -31.42 33.88
CA TRP A 791 -86.71 -30.85 35.02
C TRP A 791 -85.71 -29.78 34.58
N ASP A 792 -85.38 -28.90 35.52
CA ASP A 792 -84.30 -27.94 35.34
C ASP A 792 -83.02 -28.50 35.96
N LEU A 793 -81.91 -28.34 35.22
CA LEU A 793 -80.57 -28.55 35.73
C LEU A 793 -79.94 -27.18 36.02
N PRO A 794 -79.70 -26.81 37.29
CA PRO A 794 -78.89 -25.67 37.63
C PRO A 794 -77.41 -25.94 37.31
N GLU A 795 -76.64 -24.86 37.16
CA GLU A 795 -75.18 -24.92 37.14
C GLU A 795 -74.68 -25.31 38.54
N THR A 796 -73.73 -26.24 38.58
CA THR A 796 -73.16 -26.77 39.83
C THR A 796 -71.98 -25.92 40.27
N GLU A 797 -72.01 -25.39 41.50
CA GLU A 797 -70.81 -24.89 42.19
C GLU A 797 -69.91 -26.05 42.66
N SER A 798 -69.57 -26.98 41.75
CA SER A 798 -68.74 -28.14 42.05
C SER A 798 -67.47 -28.13 41.19
N CYS A 799 -66.37 -28.59 41.79
CA CYS A 799 -65.13 -28.87 41.09
C CYS A 799 -65.24 -30.11 40.17
N TYR A 800 -66.15 -31.04 40.48
CA TYR A 800 -66.33 -32.27 39.71
C TYR A 800 -67.32 -32.06 38.55
N GLY A 801 -66.96 -32.48 37.33
CA GLY A 801 -67.85 -32.38 36.17
C GLY A 801 -69.03 -33.36 36.22
N ARG A 802 -70.21 -32.96 35.75
CA ARG A 802 -71.39 -33.85 35.62
C ARG A 802 -71.23 -34.80 34.41
N THR A 803 -71.50 -36.10 34.59
CA THR A 803 -71.31 -37.14 33.56
C THR A 803 -72.61 -37.63 32.92
N ASP A 804 -73.63 -37.96 33.72
CA ASP A 804 -74.86 -38.60 33.27
C ASP A 804 -76.02 -38.43 34.27
N ILE A 805 -77.24 -38.77 33.85
CA ILE A 805 -78.47 -38.70 34.67
C ILE A 805 -79.20 -40.03 34.56
N VAL A 806 -79.20 -40.83 35.63
CA VAL A 806 -79.88 -42.12 35.70
C VAL A 806 -81.23 -41.94 36.40
N ILE A 807 -82.31 -42.47 35.82
CA ILE A 807 -83.65 -42.37 36.39
C ILE A 807 -84.20 -43.78 36.63
N LEU A 808 -84.53 -44.08 37.87
CA LEU A 808 -85.06 -45.36 38.34
C LEU A 808 -86.58 -45.24 38.52
N LEU A 809 -87.36 -45.87 37.66
CA LEU A 809 -88.82 -45.97 37.77
C LEU A 809 -89.17 -47.29 38.45
N TYR A 810 -89.84 -47.22 39.61
CA TYR A 810 -90.33 -48.41 40.31
C TYR A 810 -91.70 -48.81 39.78
N MET A 811 -91.82 -50.03 39.29
CA MET A 811 -93.05 -50.61 38.74
C MET A 811 -93.85 -51.35 39.82
N HIS A 812 -95.16 -51.47 39.64
CA HIS A 812 -96.07 -52.14 40.59
C HIS A 812 -95.75 -53.63 40.83
N ASP A 813 -95.11 -54.31 39.87
CA ASP A 813 -94.66 -55.70 40.00
C ASP A 813 -93.37 -55.86 40.84
N GLY A 814 -92.85 -54.78 41.39
CA GLY A 814 -91.60 -54.74 42.15
C GLY A 814 -90.34 -54.65 41.29
N SER A 815 -90.46 -54.60 39.96
CA SER A 815 -89.33 -54.37 39.05
C SER A 815 -88.95 -52.88 38.97
N THR A 816 -87.71 -52.59 38.60
CA THR A 816 -87.23 -51.21 38.37
C THR A 816 -86.79 -51.04 36.93
N LYS A 817 -87.39 -50.08 36.20
CA LYS A 817 -86.91 -49.66 34.87
C LYS A 817 -85.88 -48.54 35.03
N VAL A 818 -84.74 -48.68 34.34
CA VAL A 818 -83.62 -47.72 34.39
C VAL A 818 -83.56 -46.93 33.09
N TYR A 819 -83.53 -45.60 33.16
CA TYR A 819 -83.35 -44.69 32.03
C TYR A 819 -82.07 -43.87 32.22
N THR A 820 -81.01 -44.16 31.47
CA THR A 820 -79.77 -43.38 31.49
C THR A 820 -79.81 -42.30 30.42
N ASN A 821 -79.66 -41.05 30.84
CA ASN A 821 -79.71 -39.84 30.01
C ASN A 821 -78.36 -39.10 30.02
N ASN A 822 -78.14 -38.27 29.01
CA ASN A 822 -76.97 -37.41 28.90
C ASN A 822 -76.96 -36.34 30.02
N ARG A 823 -75.76 -35.94 30.50
CA ARG A 823 -75.55 -34.87 31.52
C ARG A 823 -76.34 -33.57 31.34
N ASN A 824 -76.79 -33.26 30.12
CA ASN A 824 -77.51 -32.03 29.78
C ASN A 824 -79.00 -32.26 29.44
N THR A 825 -79.50 -33.50 29.46
CA THR A 825 -80.90 -33.81 29.18
C THR A 825 -81.82 -33.24 30.26
N ARG A 826 -82.95 -32.66 29.86
CA ARG A 826 -83.94 -31.99 30.73
C ARG A 826 -85.35 -32.62 30.71
N PHE A 827 -85.51 -33.73 30.01
CA PHE A 827 -86.77 -34.48 29.97
C PHE A 827 -86.55 -35.98 29.75
N VAL A 828 -87.52 -36.81 30.16
CA VAL A 828 -87.61 -38.23 29.81
C VAL A 828 -89.07 -38.59 29.56
N GLU A 829 -89.31 -39.46 28.60
CA GLU A 829 -90.64 -40.04 28.34
C GLU A 829 -90.64 -41.50 28.79
N MET A 830 -91.65 -41.88 29.58
CA MET A 830 -91.81 -43.21 30.14
C MET A 830 -93.11 -43.81 29.64
N ILE A 831 -93.01 -44.96 28.97
CA ILE A 831 -94.13 -45.63 28.27
C ILE A 831 -94.35 -47.05 28.80
N GLY A 832 -95.57 -47.57 28.61
CA GLY A 832 -95.95 -48.89 29.11
C GLY A 832 -96.17 -48.88 30.62
N LEU A 833 -96.94 -47.90 31.08
CA LEU A 833 -97.45 -47.75 32.44
C LEU A 833 -98.91 -48.24 32.51
N LEU A 834 -99.39 -48.53 33.71
CA LEU A 834 -100.78 -48.89 33.99
C LEU A 834 -101.64 -47.62 34.13
N ALA A 835 -102.93 -47.72 33.80
CA ALA A 835 -103.90 -46.65 34.02
C ALA A 835 -104.12 -46.33 35.50
N SER A 836 -104.50 -45.09 35.79
CA SER A 836 -104.91 -44.61 37.12
C SER A 836 -103.92 -44.83 38.27
N HIS A 837 -102.65 -45.13 37.98
CA HIS A 837 -101.67 -45.69 38.92
C HIS A 837 -100.61 -44.67 39.34
N GLU A 838 -100.25 -44.65 40.62
CA GLU A 838 -99.16 -43.81 41.12
C GLU A 838 -97.81 -44.53 40.98
N TYR A 839 -96.83 -43.81 40.44
CA TYR A 839 -95.47 -44.26 40.19
C TYR A 839 -94.48 -43.35 40.91
N ILE A 840 -93.42 -43.94 41.44
CA ILE A 840 -92.29 -43.21 42.02
C ILE A 840 -91.09 -43.37 41.09
N VAL A 841 -90.45 -42.24 40.77
CA VAL A 841 -89.15 -42.20 40.09
C VAL A 841 -88.09 -41.62 41.00
N VAL A 842 -86.87 -42.13 40.90
CA VAL A 842 -85.68 -41.59 41.58
C VAL A 842 -84.64 -41.21 40.54
N PHE A 843 -84.31 -39.92 40.48
CA PHE A 843 -83.22 -39.38 39.69
C PHE A 843 -81.92 -39.51 40.48
N SER A 844 -80.86 -40.02 39.84
CA SER A 844 -79.50 -40.12 40.37
C SER A 844 -78.54 -39.49 39.37
N LEU A 845 -77.60 -38.66 39.82
CA LEU A 845 -76.63 -37.97 38.96
C LEU A 845 -75.26 -38.64 39.01
N GLY A 846 -74.64 -38.81 37.85
CA GLY A 846 -73.21 -39.07 37.75
C GLY A 846 -72.40 -37.77 37.76
N PHE A 847 -71.29 -37.78 38.48
CA PHE A 847 -70.20 -36.82 38.37
C PHE A 847 -68.88 -37.56 38.16
N GLU A 848 -67.83 -36.86 37.75
CA GLU A 848 -66.50 -37.42 37.49
C GLU A 848 -65.99 -38.22 38.70
N GLY A 849 -65.93 -39.54 38.54
CA GLY A 849 -65.48 -40.50 39.55
C GLY A 849 -66.60 -41.19 40.35
N HIS A 850 -67.78 -40.59 40.56
CA HIS A 850 -68.83 -41.16 41.44
C HIS A 850 -70.26 -40.70 41.10
N THR A 851 -71.26 -41.50 41.50
CA THR A 851 -72.68 -41.11 41.49
C THR A 851 -73.08 -40.38 42.77
N PHE A 852 -73.75 -39.23 42.67
CA PHE A 852 -74.15 -38.37 43.79
C PHE A 852 -75.61 -37.94 43.71
N GLY A 853 -76.31 -38.01 44.85
CA GLY A 853 -77.60 -37.35 45.07
C GLY A 853 -78.79 -38.05 44.39
N ASN A 854 -79.73 -38.50 45.22
CA ASN A 854 -80.99 -39.07 44.75
C ASN A 854 -82.15 -38.10 45.00
N VAL A 855 -82.89 -37.74 43.94
CA VAL A 855 -84.12 -36.92 44.04
C VAL A 855 -85.31 -37.77 43.62
N SER A 856 -86.28 -37.96 44.52
CA SER A 856 -87.52 -38.69 44.22
C SER A 856 -88.64 -37.77 43.75
N TYR A 857 -89.45 -38.23 42.80
CA TYR A 857 -90.68 -37.57 42.34
C TYR A 857 -91.77 -38.63 42.13
N SER A 858 -93.01 -38.35 42.53
CA SER A 858 -94.16 -39.21 42.21
C SER A 858 -95.10 -38.56 41.20
N PHE A 859 -95.75 -39.38 40.38
CA PHE A 859 -96.77 -38.96 39.44
C PHE A 859 -97.83 -40.07 39.30
N ARG A 860 -99.03 -39.69 38.84
CA ARG A 860 -100.14 -40.63 38.60
C ARG A 860 -100.60 -40.58 37.14
N THR A 861 -100.85 -41.73 36.52
CA THR A 861 -101.44 -41.85 35.16
C THR A 861 -102.97 -41.61 35.17
N THR A 862 -103.57 -41.44 34.00
CA THR A 862 -105.01 -41.13 33.84
C THR A 862 -105.88 -42.38 33.66
N ASP A 863 -107.21 -42.23 33.74
CA ASP A 863 -108.21 -43.32 33.68
C ASP A 863 -108.51 -43.78 32.23
N GLU A 864 -109.08 -44.99 32.06
CA GLU A 864 -109.54 -45.57 30.78
C GLU A 864 -111.03 -45.30 30.52
N ASP A 865 -111.38 -44.84 29.31
CA ASP A 865 -112.77 -44.60 28.87
C ASP A 865 -113.11 -45.37 27.57
N ILE A 866 -114.34 -45.91 27.47
CA ILE A 866 -114.82 -46.72 26.33
C ILE A 866 -116.16 -46.20 25.79
N SER A 867 -116.19 -45.93 24.47
CA SER A 867 -117.34 -45.53 23.62
C SER A 867 -117.86 -44.09 23.80
N ALA A 868 -118.36 -43.37 22.79
CA ALA A 868 -118.83 -43.79 21.46
C ALA A 868 -118.51 -42.77 20.31
N VAL A 869 -119.08 -43.02 19.12
CA VAL A 869 -118.59 -42.57 17.80
C VAL A 869 -119.69 -41.83 16.98
N ILE A 870 -119.31 -40.72 16.34
CA ILE A 870 -119.93 -40.00 15.18
C ILE A 870 -121.31 -39.32 15.34
N GLY A 871 -121.31 -38.00 15.07
CA GLY A 871 -122.44 -37.15 14.66
C GLY A 871 -121.89 -35.77 14.22
N GLY A 872 -122.33 -35.20 13.08
CA GLY A 872 -121.57 -34.14 12.39
C GLY A 872 -122.21 -32.75 12.28
N SER A 873 -121.36 -31.73 12.04
CA SER A 873 -121.56 -30.42 11.35
C SER A 873 -122.80 -29.56 11.71
N VAL A 874 -122.70 -28.26 12.05
CA VAL A 874 -122.30 -27.13 11.16
C VAL A 874 -122.03 -25.83 11.96
N GLY A 875 -120.98 -25.08 11.59
CA GLY A 875 -120.89 -23.60 11.70
C GLY A 875 -120.48 -22.97 13.06
N GLY A 876 -119.51 -22.04 13.13
CA GLY A 876 -118.53 -21.61 12.12
C GLY A 876 -117.78 -20.30 12.46
N ALA A 877 -116.56 -20.15 11.93
CA ALA A 877 -115.71 -18.92 11.87
C ALA A 877 -115.28 -18.30 13.23
N VAL A 878 -114.18 -17.57 13.42
CA VAL A 878 -113.15 -16.87 12.60
C VAL A 878 -111.81 -17.04 13.37
N ALA A 879 -110.61 -17.30 12.83
CA ALA A 879 -110.10 -17.53 11.46
C ALA A 879 -108.89 -18.50 11.52
N GLY A 880 -108.36 -18.92 10.37
CA GLY A 880 -107.18 -19.81 10.30
C GLY A 880 -106.70 -20.04 8.87
N LEU A 881 -106.19 -19.00 8.19
CA LEU A 881 -105.84 -19.08 6.75
C LEU A 881 -104.51 -18.39 6.37
N VAL A 882 -103.57 -18.25 7.31
CA VAL A 882 -102.25 -17.59 7.07
C VAL A 882 -101.04 -18.51 7.33
N ILE A 883 -101.13 -19.48 8.24
CA ILE A 883 -99.94 -20.22 8.73
C ILE A 883 -99.58 -21.43 7.83
N ILE A 884 -100.55 -22.08 7.19
CA ILE A 884 -100.29 -23.29 6.36
C ILE A 884 -99.55 -22.93 5.05
N VAL A 885 -99.71 -21.71 4.53
CA VAL A 885 -98.93 -21.22 3.38
C VAL A 885 -97.46 -20.95 3.79
N LEU A 886 -97.21 -20.48 5.01
CA LEU A 886 -95.86 -20.21 5.52
C LEU A 886 -95.08 -21.50 5.83
N VAL A 887 -95.73 -22.54 6.34
CA VAL A 887 -95.07 -23.84 6.63
C VAL A 887 -94.64 -24.57 5.36
N ILE A 888 -95.45 -24.49 4.28
CA ILE A 888 -95.10 -25.11 2.99
C ILE A 888 -93.94 -24.36 2.32
N ILE A 889 -93.86 -23.02 2.43
CA ILE A 889 -92.71 -22.24 1.96
C ILE A 889 -91.44 -22.57 2.78
N ALA A 890 -91.54 -22.71 4.10
CA ALA A 890 -90.41 -23.09 4.95
C ALA A 890 -89.86 -24.50 4.63
N MET A 891 -90.73 -25.48 4.36
CA MET A 891 -90.31 -26.84 3.98
C MET A 891 -89.67 -26.91 2.58
N VAL A 892 -90.00 -26.00 1.67
CA VAL A 892 -89.34 -25.89 0.36
C VAL A 892 -87.94 -25.26 0.49
N CYS A 893 -87.73 -24.33 1.42
CA CYS A 893 -86.40 -23.74 1.68
C CYS A 893 -85.45 -24.63 2.49
N TYR A 894 -85.96 -25.44 3.44
CA TYR A 894 -85.10 -26.28 4.30
C TYR A 894 -84.64 -27.61 3.65
N ARG A 895 -85.09 -27.93 2.43
CA ARG A 895 -84.69 -29.16 1.70
C ARG A 895 -83.53 -29.00 0.71
N ARG A 896 -82.67 -27.98 0.90
CA ARG A 896 -81.36 -27.86 0.22
C ARG A 896 -80.22 -27.40 1.16
N TYR A 897 -79.79 -28.27 2.09
CA TYR A 897 -78.43 -28.85 2.06
C TYR A 897 -78.27 -29.88 3.18
N LYS A 898 -77.80 -31.09 2.86
CA LYS A 898 -77.49 -32.13 3.84
C LYS A 898 -76.07 -32.64 3.63
N SER A 899 -75.20 -32.40 4.62
CA SER A 899 -73.89 -33.05 4.81
C SER A 899 -72.81 -32.78 3.73
N PRO A 900 -71.55 -33.24 3.89
CA PRO A 900 -70.89 -33.81 5.07
C PRO A 900 -69.53 -33.17 5.46
N LYS A 901 -69.00 -33.67 6.59
CA LYS A 901 -67.61 -33.69 7.09
C LYS A 901 -66.43 -33.16 6.23
N ARG A 902 -65.46 -32.62 7.00
CA ARG A 902 -64.00 -32.84 7.00
C ARG A 902 -63.07 -31.83 6.30
N GLU A 903 -62.15 -31.32 7.13
CA GLU A 903 -60.73 -31.04 6.88
C GLU A 903 -60.27 -29.84 6.01
N LEU A 904 -59.03 -29.43 6.34
CA LEU A 904 -58.04 -28.64 5.57
C LEU A 904 -58.06 -27.10 5.58
N ARG A 905 -56.99 -26.59 6.20
CA ARG A 905 -55.99 -25.60 5.74
C ARG A 905 -56.31 -24.66 4.56
N MET A 906 -55.83 -23.43 4.78
CA MET A 906 -55.15 -22.51 3.84
C MET A 906 -55.94 -21.54 2.94
N ALA A 907 -55.56 -20.27 3.14
CA ALA A 907 -55.22 -19.26 2.15
C ALA A 907 -56.33 -18.37 1.54
N SER A 908 -55.90 -17.19 1.11
CA SER A 908 -56.67 -15.96 0.94
C SER A 908 -56.35 -15.24 -0.37
N SER A 909 -57.33 -14.47 -0.86
CA SER A 909 -57.21 -13.30 -1.75
C SER A 909 -58.55 -12.54 -1.62
N GLY A 910 -58.64 -11.24 -1.33
CA GLY A 910 -58.06 -10.10 -2.05
C GLY A 910 -59.04 -9.65 -3.15
N SER A 911 -59.47 -8.38 -3.31
CA SER A 911 -59.17 -7.10 -2.65
C SER A 911 -60.28 -6.07 -2.96
N GLY A 912 -60.42 -4.93 -2.25
CA GLY A 912 -61.37 -3.88 -2.68
C GLY A 912 -61.71 -2.66 -1.80
N ILE A 913 -60.73 -1.78 -1.49
CA ILE A 913 -60.79 -0.28 -1.36
C ILE A 913 -62.01 0.37 -0.61
N ILE A 914 -61.87 1.19 0.46
CA ILE A 914 -61.45 2.62 0.48
C ILE A 914 -61.06 3.09 1.91
N HIS A 915 -60.02 3.93 2.01
CA HIS A 915 -59.59 4.94 3.04
C HIS A 915 -60.29 4.97 4.43
N GLU A 916 -59.62 5.18 5.58
CA GLU A 916 -58.25 5.67 5.92
C GLU A 916 -57.90 5.24 7.39
N SER A 917 -56.80 5.55 8.10
CA SER A 917 -55.62 6.44 7.92
C SER A 917 -54.41 6.03 8.79
N SER A 918 -53.20 6.44 8.36
CA SER A 918 -51.95 6.79 9.11
C SER A 918 -51.68 6.24 10.54
N PHE A 919 -50.47 5.75 10.90
CA PHE A 919 -49.24 5.52 10.12
C PHE A 919 -48.33 4.46 10.82
N ASN A 920 -47.54 3.72 10.04
CA ASN A 920 -46.77 2.54 10.47
C ASN A 920 -45.38 2.83 11.06
N ASN A 921 -44.80 1.81 11.70
CA ASN A 921 -43.37 1.54 11.64
C ASN A 921 -43.12 0.00 11.64
N GLU A 922 -42.59 -0.58 10.56
CA GLU A 922 -41.67 -1.76 10.59
C GLU A 922 -41.13 -2.20 9.21
N MET A 923 -40.06 -3.01 9.22
CA MET A 923 -39.34 -3.54 8.05
C MET A 923 -39.98 -4.80 7.43
N CYS A 924 -39.70 -5.09 6.15
CA CYS A 924 -38.94 -6.30 5.73
C CYS A 924 -38.70 -6.41 4.20
N LYS A 925 -37.72 -7.24 3.82
CA LYS A 925 -37.27 -7.55 2.44
C LYS A 925 -37.99 -8.79 1.83
N ASN A 926 -37.62 -9.12 0.58
CA ASN A 926 -37.66 -10.43 -0.14
C ASN A 926 -38.87 -10.61 -1.12
N ASN A 927 -38.81 -11.37 -2.25
CA ASN A 927 -37.76 -12.22 -2.84
C ASN A 927 -38.03 -12.60 -4.34
N GLN A 928 -37.00 -13.14 -5.04
CA GLN A 928 -37.00 -14.24 -6.06
C GLN A 928 -37.78 -14.11 -7.42
N ALA A 929 -37.16 -14.31 -8.61
CA ALA A 929 -36.79 -15.56 -9.38
C ALA A 929 -37.80 -15.83 -10.55
N MET A 930 -37.54 -16.50 -11.70
CA MET A 930 -36.60 -17.57 -12.13
C MET A 930 -36.20 -17.51 -13.65
N ASN A 931 -35.20 -18.33 -14.03
CA ASN A 931 -34.73 -18.84 -15.34
C ASN A 931 -35.64 -18.77 -16.60
N HIS A 932 -35.07 -18.52 -17.80
CA HIS A 932 -34.62 -19.57 -18.76
C HIS A 932 -34.06 -19.07 -20.14
N THR A 933 -32.99 -19.74 -20.63
CA THR A 933 -32.57 -19.99 -22.05
C THR A 933 -31.96 -18.95 -23.03
N THR A 934 -30.96 -19.48 -23.77
CA THR A 934 -30.51 -19.25 -25.18
C THR A 934 -29.48 -18.21 -25.61
N ASN A 935 -28.53 -18.68 -26.43
CA ASN A 935 -27.41 -18.01 -27.11
C ASN A 935 -27.82 -16.85 -28.04
N ASN A 936 -26.93 -15.85 -28.19
CA ASN A 936 -26.23 -15.62 -29.47
C ASN A 936 -25.08 -14.60 -29.41
N ASN A 937 -24.06 -14.82 -30.25
CA ASN A 937 -22.97 -13.88 -30.51
C ASN A 937 -23.45 -12.61 -31.22
N LYS A 938 -22.85 -11.45 -30.91
CA LYS A 938 -22.36 -10.51 -31.93
C LYS A 938 -21.42 -9.42 -31.38
N ASN A 939 -20.37 -9.15 -32.14
CA ASN A 939 -19.41 -8.07 -31.90
C ASN A 939 -20.07 -6.69 -32.02
N SER A 940 -19.59 -5.72 -31.23
CA SER A 940 -19.52 -4.32 -31.64
C SER A 940 -18.39 -3.61 -30.91
N LEU A 941 -17.40 -3.11 -31.66
CA LEU A 941 -16.40 -2.19 -31.13
C LEU A 941 -17.06 -0.90 -30.61
N LYS A 942 -16.45 -0.30 -29.59
CA LYS A 942 -16.30 1.17 -29.53
C LYS A 942 -15.04 1.53 -28.75
N ASN A 943 -14.13 2.22 -29.44
CA ASN A 943 -12.96 2.84 -28.84
C ASN A 943 -13.40 4.05 -28.01
N ASP A 944 -12.69 4.31 -26.92
CA ASP A 944 -12.49 5.69 -26.45
C ASP A 944 -11.03 5.88 -26.01
N HIS A 945 -10.30 6.70 -26.77
CA HIS A 945 -8.92 7.07 -26.49
C HIS A 945 -8.87 8.32 -25.59
N LYS A 946 -8.41 8.16 -24.35
CA LYS A 946 -7.69 9.17 -23.54
C LYS A 946 -6.74 8.40 -22.62
N GLY A 947 -5.45 8.70 -22.50
CA GLY A 947 -4.67 9.78 -23.09
C GLY A 947 -3.45 10.04 -22.20
N CYS A 948 -2.45 9.15 -22.25
CA CYS A 948 -1.26 9.23 -21.41
C CYS A 948 -0.47 10.51 -21.71
N LYS A 949 -0.19 11.31 -20.68
CA LYS A 949 0.88 12.30 -20.69
C LYS A 949 2.05 11.75 -19.88
N ASN A 950 3.14 11.44 -20.57
CA ASN A 950 4.45 11.31 -19.94
C ASN A 950 4.89 12.71 -19.48
N ASN A 951 5.40 12.81 -18.26
CA ASN A 951 6.39 13.83 -17.92
C ASN A 951 7.66 13.10 -17.48
N PHE A 952 8.75 13.43 -18.17
CA PHE A 952 10.13 13.15 -17.78
C PHE A 952 10.59 14.17 -16.71
N TRP A 953 11.91 14.20 -16.44
CA TRP A 953 12.65 15.08 -15.52
C TRP A 953 12.65 14.56 -14.06
N GLU A 954 13.80 14.47 -13.38
CA GLU A 954 15.20 14.77 -13.77
C GLU A 954 16.18 13.89 -12.99
#